data_AF-A0A2G8RNF6-F1
#
_entry.id   AF-A0A2G8RNF6-F1
#
_cell.length_a   1.000
_cell.length_b   1.000
_cell.length_c   1.000
_cell.angle_alpha   90.00
_cell.angle_beta   90.00
_cell.angle_gamma   90.00
#
_symmetry.space_group_name_H-M   'P 1'
#
loop_
_entity.id
_entity.type
_entity.pdbx_description
1 polymer ?
#
loop_
_entity_poly.entity_id
_entity_poly.type
_entity_poly.pdbx_seq_one_letter_code
_entity_poly.pdbx_strand_id
1 'polypeptide(L)'
;MSSLLKFLPTSRRQESSDDAASVIPGEQVDVKREKSGDSDSEELPDGNLNPSGLTLEEDAAGGMGRHLGVFSCTLLIVGRIIGTGIFSTPSSILGSVGSVGASLMLWVLGFILSFCGLFIWLEFGTMIPRSGGEKVYLEAVYKKPKYLVTVIFAANAILLGFTASGCIVFAQNILVTAGHTAGRWVTRGIALGVIAFVTLLHGLTPRLGVWVMNGLSVFKIGILIFIVITGWAVLAGHTSVQDPHMNFRDAFAGSSHSSNDYATAMFKVLNAYAGWSNVNYVLNNVKNPVRTLKIAGPLGLGICAVLYLLANVSYFAAASKEEIRASGVTVASLFFEKVFGAKAQRALTVFVALSALGASVSLSTYSRNVVTITFAASRVNQELAKEGIPLPFGSKFWASNWPTGKSPLPGLIVHLIPSIIVIIAPPPAVAYPFILDVEGYPGQIINFFIVIGLFWLRYHKPNAPRPFKVWLPVAVFFLAASVFLLVAPFLRPANKVGDTPPLPYYLYCLVGIAIMAIGVLYWALWRIVPRWFGYDFVPRKEKLSDGTVVTVSLRSLSIHGKLEDPVAFLQKIRVPLRMLSIQCSGPKGASWSAASLEKILPRFAPTLEQLELTTFFSYPNETKASVSTPSRSVFTLPQYPNVRSFSVAQLQGMPSLVQLQHLFPALDGTLSLYLFGVWAKENRFPAVRAANQRAQDSDGTNEPSSRAWSKLACVACSVHMFYVLGLRCPIGLLMLERVTKYTKRYLVEALREQPVPRLELSLMLGDGLAVFDGLFPQELGARLSHLTLFCEDTYYDSVNSVVEAAASARRHWDHVVNKMCLSFEPLHGLTHLRVVFHCVHRNRGFSRPDAAGKDNCPCTHKGPIFASAKKSAVSLACALPSLEYVFLTAIGHLKNSVDRPQEYERWHSEQAWRVARETKDGGPVLVELHDEVAETIIRKEELVLSKADEATLSRYEG
;
A
#
# COMPACT_ATOMS: atom_id res chain seq x y z
N MET A 1 -23.76 25.24 19.70
CA MET A 1 -23.88 23.84 20.17
C MET A 1 -25.12 23.11 19.60
N SER A 2 -25.67 23.50 18.44
CA SER A 2 -26.88 22.88 17.85
C SER A 2 -26.70 22.37 16.39
N SER A 3 -25.47 22.27 15.88
CA SER A 3 -25.19 21.75 14.52
C SER A 3 -24.50 20.38 14.49
N LEU A 4 -24.50 19.65 15.61
CA LEU A 4 -23.71 18.41 15.80
C LEU A 4 -24.52 17.11 15.68
N LEU A 5 -25.79 17.15 15.26
CA LEU A 5 -26.71 15.99 15.31
C LEU A 5 -27.28 15.51 13.96
N LYS A 6 -26.74 15.92 12.81
CA LYS A 6 -27.27 15.53 11.48
C LYS A 6 -26.50 14.44 10.72
N PHE A 7 -25.58 13.72 11.35
CA PHE A 7 -24.80 12.65 10.68
C PHE A 7 -24.74 11.35 11.49
N LEU A 8 -25.89 10.71 11.72
CA LEU A 8 -25.98 9.32 12.14
C LEU A 8 -26.95 8.58 11.21
N PRO A 9 -26.52 7.57 10.43
CA PRO A 9 -27.44 6.63 9.79
C PRO A 9 -27.87 5.58 10.82
N THR A 10 -29.17 5.51 11.06
CA THR A 10 -29.87 4.47 11.84
C THR A 10 -29.83 3.14 11.09
N SER A 11 -29.38 2.08 11.77
CA SER A 11 -29.48 0.70 11.29
C SER A 11 -30.90 0.16 11.45
N ARG A 12 -31.37 -0.63 10.48
CA ARG A 12 -32.42 -1.63 10.70
C ARG A 12 -31.93 -2.97 10.14
N ARG A 13 -31.84 -3.94 11.05
CA ARG A 13 -31.70 -5.38 10.77
C ARG A 13 -33.00 -5.92 10.19
N GLN A 14 -32.89 -6.93 9.34
CA GLN A 14 -33.88 -7.99 9.23
C GLN A 14 -33.14 -9.33 9.08
N GLU A 15 -33.45 -10.25 9.99
CA GLU A 15 -32.88 -11.59 10.15
C GLU A 15 -33.70 -12.64 9.39
N SER A 16 -33.15 -13.88 9.38
CA SER A 16 -33.75 -15.20 9.06
C SER A 16 -33.60 -15.69 7.61
N SER A 17 -33.37 -16.97 7.30
CA SER A 17 -32.90 -18.17 8.03
C SER A 17 -32.82 -19.33 7.02
N ASP A 18 -31.95 -20.30 7.30
CA ASP A 18 -32.02 -21.75 7.04
C ASP A 18 -31.80 -22.37 5.63
N ASP A 19 -30.76 -23.21 5.62
CA ASP A 19 -30.68 -24.64 5.22
C ASP A 19 -31.11 -25.11 3.82
N ALA A 20 -30.16 -25.75 3.10
CA ALA A 20 -30.04 -27.22 3.10
C ALA A 20 -29.15 -27.73 1.94
N ALA A 21 -28.38 -28.76 2.25
CA ALA A 21 -27.45 -29.47 1.37
C ALA A 21 -28.16 -30.44 0.39
N SER A 22 -27.51 -30.74 -0.74
CA SER A 22 -27.61 -32.06 -1.38
C SER A 22 -26.37 -32.38 -2.22
N VAL A 23 -25.79 -33.53 -1.90
CA VAL A 23 -24.60 -34.20 -2.46
C VAL A 23 -25.03 -35.16 -3.60
N ILE A 24 -24.03 -35.78 -4.26
CA ILE A 24 -23.98 -37.08 -4.98
C ILE A 24 -23.75 -36.90 -6.53
N PRO A 25 -22.95 -37.73 -7.25
CA PRO A 25 -21.51 -38.04 -7.13
C PRO A 25 -20.75 -38.16 -8.48
N GLY A 26 -19.41 -38.14 -8.42
CA GLY A 26 -18.45 -38.95 -9.19
C GLY A 26 -18.56 -39.15 -10.72
N GLU A 27 -17.52 -38.69 -11.44
CA GLU A 27 -16.81 -39.55 -12.40
C GLU A 27 -15.32 -39.16 -12.45
N GLN A 28 -14.45 -40.11 -12.08
CA GLN A 28 -12.99 -39.98 -12.12
C GLN A 28 -12.49 -40.22 -13.54
N VAL A 29 -11.71 -39.28 -14.08
CA VAL A 29 -10.82 -39.53 -15.22
C VAL A 29 -9.41 -39.11 -14.81
N ASP A 30 -8.57 -40.13 -14.61
CA ASP A 30 -7.14 -40.00 -14.35
C ASP A 30 -6.41 -39.43 -15.57
N VAL A 31 -5.82 -38.25 -15.42
CA VAL A 31 -4.77 -37.76 -16.32
C VAL A 31 -3.51 -37.46 -15.50
N LYS A 32 -2.47 -38.23 -15.79
CA LYS A 32 -1.11 -38.18 -15.24
C LYS A 32 -0.59 -36.74 -15.17
N ARG A 33 -0.38 -36.27 -13.94
CA ARG A 33 0.34 -35.05 -13.58
C ARG A 33 1.84 -35.23 -13.86
N GLU A 34 2.38 -34.49 -14.81
CA GLU A 34 3.81 -34.17 -14.81
C GLU A 34 4.08 -33.19 -13.65
N LYS A 35 4.90 -33.63 -12.70
CA LYS A 35 5.33 -32.84 -11.54
C LYS A 35 6.31 -31.75 -11.98
N SER A 36 5.82 -30.53 -12.16
CA SER A 36 6.60 -29.32 -11.87
C SER A 36 6.17 -28.79 -10.50
N GLY A 37 7.15 -28.45 -9.67
CA GLY A 37 7.03 -28.35 -8.21
C GLY A 37 6.02 -27.33 -7.69
N ASP A 38 5.35 -27.73 -6.61
CA ASP A 38 4.53 -26.89 -5.71
C ASP A 38 5.22 -25.57 -5.37
N SER A 39 4.62 -24.47 -5.79
CA SER A 39 4.71 -23.21 -5.07
C SER A 39 3.30 -22.81 -4.69
N ASP A 40 2.96 -22.96 -3.41
CA ASP A 40 1.72 -22.52 -2.78
C ASP A 40 1.33 -21.11 -3.26
N SER A 41 0.34 -21.02 -4.16
CA SER A 41 -0.30 -19.76 -4.51
C SER A 41 -1.27 -19.39 -3.39
N GLU A 42 -0.75 -18.74 -2.35
CA GLU A 42 -1.54 -18.22 -1.24
C GLU A 42 -2.54 -17.18 -1.78
N GLU A 43 -3.83 -17.41 -1.50
CA GLU A 43 -4.93 -16.48 -1.80
C GLU A 43 -4.55 -15.05 -1.38
N LEU A 44 -4.67 -14.11 -2.32
CA LEU A 44 -4.42 -12.70 -2.08
C LEU A 44 -5.37 -12.17 -0.99
N PRO A 45 -4.92 -11.25 -0.12
CA PRO A 45 -5.80 -10.67 0.89
C PRO A 45 -6.94 -9.88 0.23
N ASP A 46 -8.17 -10.05 0.74
CA ASP A 46 -9.36 -9.24 0.42
C ASP A 46 -8.94 -7.77 0.20
N GLY A 47 -9.26 -7.21 -0.99
CA GLY A 47 -8.90 -5.83 -1.35
C GLY A 47 -9.34 -4.79 -0.32
N ASN A 48 -10.38 -5.10 0.47
CA ASN A 48 -10.83 -4.27 1.58
C ASN A 48 -9.96 -4.36 2.84
N LEU A 49 -8.92 -5.19 2.93
CA LEU A 49 -7.95 -5.24 4.04
C LEU A 49 -6.66 -4.47 3.74
N ASN A 50 -6.52 -3.93 2.52
CA ASN A 50 -5.33 -3.21 2.08
C ASN A 50 -5.23 -1.82 2.75
N PRO A 51 -4.31 -1.60 3.71
CA PRO A 51 -4.23 -0.35 4.47
C PRO A 51 -3.64 0.81 3.65
N SER A 52 -2.59 0.53 2.85
CA SER A 52 -1.79 1.54 2.16
C SER A 52 -2.31 1.92 0.78
N GLY A 53 -3.30 1.19 0.25
CA GLY A 53 -3.75 1.29 -1.14
C GLY A 53 -2.75 0.74 -2.17
N LEU A 54 -1.54 0.32 -1.73
CA LEU A 54 -0.56 -0.39 -2.54
C LEU A 54 -0.90 -1.89 -2.57
N THR A 55 -0.75 -2.56 -3.70
CA THR A 55 -0.80 -4.04 -3.75
C THR A 55 0.39 -4.63 -2.99
N LEU A 56 0.32 -5.92 -2.65
CA LEU A 56 1.44 -6.60 -1.98
C LEU A 56 2.74 -6.54 -2.81
N GLU A 57 2.61 -6.59 -4.14
CA GLU A 57 3.73 -6.49 -5.07
C GLU A 57 4.30 -5.08 -5.13
N GLU A 58 3.44 -4.05 -5.18
CA GLU A 58 3.86 -2.64 -5.15
C GLU A 58 4.58 -2.30 -3.84
N ASP A 59 4.08 -2.81 -2.71
CA ASP A 59 4.64 -2.58 -1.38
C ASP A 59 6.02 -3.24 -1.21
N ALA A 60 6.18 -4.44 -1.78
CA ALA A 60 7.44 -5.19 -1.80
C ALA A 60 8.40 -4.78 -2.94
N ALA A 61 8.01 -3.85 -3.82
CA ALA A 61 8.83 -3.41 -4.94
C ALA A 61 10.04 -2.57 -4.47
N GLY A 62 11.18 -2.77 -5.14
CA GLY A 62 12.45 -2.11 -4.82
C GLY A 62 13.29 -2.86 -3.77
N GLY A 63 14.55 -2.43 -3.60
CA GLY A 63 15.46 -3.03 -2.63
C GLY A 63 15.94 -4.45 -3.01
N MET A 64 16.32 -5.24 -2.01
CA MET A 64 16.75 -6.65 -2.21
C MET A 64 15.59 -7.65 -2.36
N GLY A 65 14.33 -7.19 -2.36
CA GLY A 65 13.15 -8.06 -2.38
C GLY A 65 13.11 -9.06 -1.21
N ARG A 66 12.38 -10.16 -1.41
CA ARG A 66 12.17 -11.25 -0.43
C ARG A 66 13.36 -12.22 -0.42
N HIS A 67 14.25 -12.09 0.56
CA HIS A 67 15.48 -12.89 0.67
C HIS A 67 15.68 -13.55 2.05
N LEU A 68 14.96 -13.14 3.09
CA LEU A 68 15.04 -13.72 4.43
C LEU A 68 14.20 -15.00 4.52
N GLY A 69 14.85 -16.14 4.78
CA GLY A 69 14.15 -17.42 5.02
C GLY A 69 13.87 -17.68 6.50
N VAL A 70 13.33 -18.88 6.80
CA VAL A 70 13.01 -19.35 8.15
C VAL A 70 14.19 -19.23 9.12
N PHE A 71 15.38 -19.63 8.69
CA PHE A 71 16.60 -19.56 9.53
C PHE A 71 16.91 -18.12 9.96
N SER A 72 17.02 -17.20 9.01
CA SER A 72 17.30 -15.79 9.30
C SER A 72 16.18 -15.12 10.09
N CYS A 73 14.91 -15.45 9.82
CA CYS A 73 13.78 -14.91 10.60
C CYS A 73 13.77 -15.42 12.04
N THR A 74 14.09 -16.72 12.24
CA THR A 74 14.22 -17.32 13.58
C THR A 74 15.36 -16.64 14.34
N LEU A 75 16.52 -16.48 13.71
CA LEU A 75 17.66 -15.78 14.31
C LEU A 75 17.38 -14.29 14.54
N LEU A 76 16.57 -13.64 13.72
CA LEU A 76 16.15 -12.26 13.94
C LEU A 76 15.24 -12.12 15.17
N ILE A 77 14.40 -13.12 15.47
CA ILE A 77 13.62 -13.18 16.72
C ILE A 77 14.54 -13.48 17.90
N VAL A 78 15.32 -14.56 17.81
CA VAL A 78 16.24 -14.99 18.86
C VAL A 78 17.24 -13.88 19.21
N GLY A 79 17.84 -13.25 18.20
CA GLY A 79 18.79 -12.17 18.37
C GLY A 79 18.19 -10.90 18.97
N ARG A 80 16.88 -10.70 18.84
CA ARG A 80 16.15 -9.58 19.45
C ARG A 80 15.74 -9.87 20.89
N ILE A 81 15.33 -11.10 21.20
CA ILE A 81 14.95 -11.56 22.54
C ILE A 81 16.19 -11.76 23.41
N ILE A 82 17.16 -12.57 22.96
CA ILE A 82 18.42 -12.81 23.66
C ILE A 82 19.27 -11.54 23.68
N GLY A 83 19.12 -10.79 24.77
CA GLY A 83 19.92 -9.62 25.11
C GLY A 83 20.42 -9.69 26.55
N THR A 84 20.60 -8.53 27.17
CA THR A 84 21.07 -8.40 28.55
C THR A 84 20.07 -8.94 29.59
N GLY A 85 18.80 -9.09 29.21
CA GLY A 85 17.72 -9.54 30.08
C GLY A 85 18.08 -10.80 30.84
N ILE A 86 18.45 -11.88 30.16
CA ILE A 86 18.76 -13.15 30.82
C ILE A 86 20.02 -13.12 31.70
N PHE A 87 20.98 -12.25 31.42
CA PHE A 87 22.25 -12.21 32.16
C PHE A 87 22.17 -11.39 33.46
N SER A 88 21.16 -10.51 33.59
CA SER A 88 21.06 -9.51 34.68
C SER A 88 19.72 -9.58 35.43
N THR A 89 18.62 -9.75 34.71
CA THR A 89 17.26 -9.73 35.24
C THR A 89 16.97 -10.83 36.27
N PRO A 90 17.56 -12.04 36.23
CA PRO A 90 17.31 -13.07 37.24
C PRO A 90 17.56 -12.60 38.68
N SER A 91 18.62 -11.81 38.93
CA SER A 91 18.90 -11.24 40.25
C SER A 91 17.80 -10.27 40.68
N SER A 92 17.38 -9.39 39.77
CA SER A 92 16.34 -8.40 40.05
C SER A 92 14.97 -9.03 40.30
N ILE A 93 14.62 -10.09 39.57
CA ILE A 93 13.39 -10.87 39.78
C ILE A 93 13.44 -11.55 41.15
N LEU A 94 14.51 -12.30 41.43
CA LEU A 94 14.70 -12.97 42.73
C LEU A 94 14.70 -11.96 43.89
N GLY A 95 15.31 -10.79 43.68
CA GLY A 95 15.30 -9.69 44.63
C GLY A 95 13.91 -9.19 44.97
N SER A 96 13.00 -9.20 43.98
CA SER A 96 11.61 -8.76 44.11
C SER A 96 10.73 -9.83 44.78
N VAL A 97 10.79 -11.09 44.34
CA VAL A 97 9.89 -12.15 44.83
C VAL A 97 10.44 -13.00 45.97
N GLY A 98 11.72 -12.89 46.31
CA GLY A 98 12.34 -13.49 47.50
C GLY A 98 12.70 -14.98 47.41
N SER A 99 12.03 -15.76 46.56
CA SER A 99 12.26 -17.22 46.41
C SER A 99 12.60 -17.65 44.98
N VAL A 100 13.32 -18.77 44.88
CA VAL A 100 13.81 -19.33 43.61
C VAL A 100 12.68 -19.96 42.81
N GLY A 101 11.79 -20.70 43.48
CA GLY A 101 10.61 -21.32 42.90
C GLY A 101 9.66 -20.27 42.31
N ALA A 102 9.38 -19.19 43.04
CA ALA A 102 8.56 -18.10 42.53
C ALA A 102 9.20 -17.41 41.30
N SER A 103 10.52 -17.19 41.33
CA SER A 103 11.26 -16.61 40.20
C SER A 103 11.15 -17.49 38.94
N LEU A 104 11.35 -18.80 39.05
CA LEU A 104 11.21 -19.73 37.92
C LEU A 104 9.77 -19.78 37.37
N MET A 105 8.76 -19.78 38.24
CA MET A 105 7.36 -19.73 37.81
C MET A 105 7.01 -18.45 37.04
N LEU A 106 7.61 -17.32 37.41
CA LEU A 106 7.43 -16.08 36.66
C LEU A 106 8.04 -16.15 35.25
N TRP A 107 9.18 -16.81 35.07
CA TRP A 107 9.73 -17.06 33.73
C TRP A 107 8.79 -17.90 32.86
N VAL A 108 8.19 -18.96 33.43
CA VAL A 108 7.19 -19.79 32.73
C VAL A 108 5.96 -18.96 32.36
N LEU A 109 5.41 -18.19 33.31
CA LEU A 109 4.24 -17.36 33.08
C LEU A 109 4.53 -16.24 32.05
N GLY A 110 5.72 -15.66 32.07
CA GLY A 110 6.18 -14.69 31.08
C GLY A 110 6.31 -15.28 29.68
N PHE A 111 6.77 -16.54 29.56
CA PHE A 111 6.74 -17.27 28.30
C PHE A 111 5.31 -17.48 27.79
N ILE A 112 4.38 -17.93 28.63
CA ILE A 112 2.97 -18.12 28.26
C ILE A 112 2.37 -16.79 27.76
N LEU A 113 2.59 -15.69 28.47
CA LEU A 113 2.11 -14.37 28.06
C LEU A 113 2.71 -13.91 26.72
N SER A 114 4.01 -14.11 26.53
CA SER A 114 4.72 -13.78 25.28
C SER A 114 4.22 -14.62 24.10
N PHE A 115 3.90 -15.89 24.36
CA PHE A 115 3.33 -16.80 23.38
C PHE A 115 1.90 -16.38 22.96
N CYS A 116 1.09 -15.93 23.93
CA CYS A 116 -0.23 -15.37 23.64
C CYS A 116 -0.13 -14.13 22.74
N GLY A 117 0.81 -13.23 23.04
CA GLY A 117 1.12 -12.07 22.20
C GLY A 117 1.56 -12.47 20.81
N LEU A 118 2.54 -13.38 20.69
CA LEU A 118 3.00 -13.88 19.42
C LEU A 118 1.86 -14.40 18.55
N PHE A 119 0.92 -15.16 19.10
CA PHE A 119 -0.18 -15.75 18.33
C PHE A 119 -1.14 -14.70 17.75
N ILE A 120 -1.38 -13.60 18.47
CA ILE A 120 -2.16 -12.48 17.94
C ILE A 120 -1.45 -11.85 16.74
N TRP A 121 -0.13 -11.66 16.83
CA TRP A 121 0.66 -11.12 15.73
C TRP A 121 0.82 -12.11 14.57
N LEU A 122 0.82 -13.43 14.83
CA LEU A 122 0.79 -14.44 13.76
C LEU A 122 -0.49 -14.35 12.94
N GLU A 123 -1.65 -14.15 13.57
CA GLU A 123 -2.90 -13.95 12.83
C GLU A 123 -2.82 -12.71 11.96
N PHE A 124 -2.44 -11.55 12.53
CA PHE A 124 -2.29 -10.33 11.75
C PHE A 124 -1.24 -10.41 10.64
N GLY A 125 -0.04 -10.93 10.94
CA GLY A 125 1.07 -11.00 9.99
C GLY A 125 0.87 -12.04 8.90
N THR A 126 0.06 -13.08 9.13
CA THR A 126 -0.35 -14.01 8.07
C THR A 126 -1.52 -13.50 7.24
N MET A 127 -2.42 -12.68 7.82
CA MET A 127 -3.49 -12.00 7.08
C MET A 127 -2.96 -10.85 6.22
N ILE A 128 -1.96 -10.11 6.73
CA ILE A 128 -1.44 -8.89 6.10
C ILE A 128 0.09 -8.97 6.07
N PRO A 129 0.67 -9.74 5.12
CA PRO A 129 2.10 -10.03 5.10
C PRO A 129 2.95 -8.88 4.53
N ARG A 130 2.92 -7.71 5.18
CA ARG A 130 3.61 -6.47 4.78
C ARG A 130 4.56 -5.97 5.86
N SER A 131 5.65 -5.33 5.44
CA SER A 131 6.56 -4.67 6.40
C SER A 131 5.84 -3.54 7.13
N GLY A 132 6.27 -3.25 8.36
CA GLY A 132 5.73 -2.18 9.19
C GLY A 132 5.05 -2.64 10.48
N GLY A 133 4.78 -3.94 10.65
CA GLY A 133 4.28 -4.51 11.90
C GLY A 133 2.98 -3.87 12.38
N GLU A 134 2.94 -3.39 13.63
CA GLU A 134 1.72 -2.86 14.24
C GLU A 134 1.14 -1.67 13.47
N LYS A 135 1.97 -0.87 12.79
CA LYS A 135 1.51 0.21 11.92
C LYS A 135 0.48 -0.27 10.90
N VAL A 136 0.82 -1.35 10.18
CA VAL A 136 0.00 -1.90 9.09
C VAL A 136 -1.28 -2.51 9.65
N TYR A 137 -1.17 -3.20 10.78
CA TYR A 137 -2.31 -3.85 11.41
C TYR A 137 -3.31 -2.83 11.95
N LEU A 138 -2.82 -1.81 12.65
CA LEU A 138 -3.65 -0.73 13.16
C LEU A 138 -4.34 0.04 12.02
N GLU A 139 -3.66 0.29 10.91
CA GLU A 139 -4.26 1.00 9.77
C GLU A 139 -5.34 0.16 9.06
N ALA A 140 -5.15 -1.15 8.98
CA ALA A 140 -6.15 -2.05 8.40
C ALA A 140 -7.44 -2.13 9.25
N VAL A 141 -7.29 -2.03 10.57
CA VAL A 141 -8.39 -2.03 11.55
C VAL A 141 -9.03 -0.63 11.65
N TYR A 142 -8.26 0.38 12.04
CA TYR A 142 -8.74 1.71 12.40
C TYR A 142 -8.66 2.69 11.22
N LYS A 143 -9.56 2.52 10.25
CA LYS A 143 -9.54 3.27 8.97
C LYS A 143 -10.01 4.73 9.07
N LYS A 144 -10.75 5.08 10.11
CA LYS A 144 -11.36 6.42 10.29
C LYS A 144 -10.96 6.99 11.66
N PRO A 145 -10.44 8.23 11.72
CA PRO A 145 -10.04 9.10 10.60
C PRO A 145 -8.81 8.59 9.82
N LYS A 146 -8.80 8.74 8.49
CA LYS A 146 -7.72 8.22 7.62
C LYS A 146 -6.34 8.75 8.05
N TYR A 147 -5.34 7.88 8.12
CA TYR A 147 -3.95 8.13 8.54
C TYR A 147 -3.75 8.58 10.00
N LEU A 148 -4.80 8.72 10.83
CA LEU A 148 -4.61 9.17 12.21
C LEU A 148 -3.73 8.20 13.00
N VAL A 149 -4.10 6.93 12.99
CA VAL A 149 -3.39 5.90 13.77
C VAL A 149 -1.99 5.68 13.21
N THR A 150 -1.81 5.75 11.89
CA THR A 150 -0.51 5.70 11.24
C THR A 150 0.40 6.83 11.72
N VAL A 151 -0.11 8.07 11.83
CA VAL A 151 0.67 9.22 12.30
C VAL A 151 0.98 9.15 13.80
N ILE A 152 0.04 8.65 14.62
CA ILE A 152 0.30 8.40 16.05
C ILE A 152 1.42 7.36 16.20
N PHE A 153 1.34 6.26 15.45
CA PHE A 153 2.40 5.25 15.42
C PHE A 153 3.72 5.84 14.90
N ALA A 154 3.69 6.67 13.85
CA ALA A 154 4.87 7.33 13.31
C ALA A 154 5.56 8.23 14.34
N ALA A 155 4.78 9.01 15.09
CA ALA A 155 5.31 9.85 16.18
C ALA A 155 6.02 8.99 17.22
N ASN A 156 5.43 7.86 17.62
CA ASN A 156 6.07 6.91 18.53
C ASN A 156 7.34 6.29 17.92
N ALA A 157 7.25 5.70 16.73
CA ALA A 157 8.37 5.01 16.08
C ALA A 157 9.55 5.93 15.78
N ILE A 158 9.30 7.17 15.35
CA ILE A 158 10.36 8.12 14.99
C ILE A 158 10.93 8.83 16.22
N LEU A 159 10.10 9.26 17.18
CA LEU A 159 10.59 10.03 18.33
C LEU A 159 11.14 9.14 19.45
N LEU A 160 10.59 7.93 19.60
CA LEU A 160 10.93 7.01 20.69
C LEU A 160 11.62 5.72 20.23
N GLY A 161 11.56 5.38 18.94
CA GLY A 161 12.17 4.16 18.42
C GLY A 161 13.68 4.24 18.21
N PHE A 162 14.45 4.85 19.12
CA PHE A 162 15.91 4.97 19.01
C PHE A 162 16.67 3.79 19.63
N THR A 163 17.95 3.63 19.28
CA THR A 163 18.85 2.62 19.88
C THR A 163 20.01 3.23 20.65
N ALA A 164 19.86 4.47 21.12
CA ALA A 164 20.86 5.16 21.94
C ALA A 164 21.31 4.33 23.15
N SER A 165 20.35 3.68 23.80
CA SER A 165 20.61 2.77 24.90
C SER A 165 21.51 1.62 24.50
N GLY A 166 21.29 1.09 23.29
CA GLY A 166 22.18 0.19 22.56
C GLY A 166 23.66 0.49 22.77
N CYS A 167 23.97 1.71 22.36
CA CYS A 167 25.32 2.12 22.06
C CYS A 167 26.07 2.65 23.28
N ILE A 168 25.39 3.38 24.17
CA ILE A 168 26.00 3.90 25.40
C ILE A 168 26.43 2.76 26.30
N VAL A 169 25.52 1.81 26.46
CA VAL A 169 25.67 0.75 27.43
C VAL A 169 26.80 -0.17 26.89
N PHE A 170 26.90 -0.38 25.57
CA PHE A 170 28.08 -0.96 24.90
C PHE A 170 29.39 -0.23 25.22
N ALA A 171 29.39 1.09 25.03
CA ALA A 171 30.57 1.92 25.21
C ALA A 171 31.09 1.90 26.66
N GLN A 172 30.19 1.82 27.65
CA GLN A 172 30.58 1.79 29.05
C GLN A 172 31.40 0.55 29.38
N ASN A 173 31.06 -0.63 28.88
CA ASN A 173 31.77 -1.82 29.35
C ASN A 173 32.93 -2.23 28.48
N ILE A 174 33.00 -1.80 27.23
CA ILE A 174 34.28 -1.91 26.53
C ILE A 174 35.34 -1.10 27.30
N LEU A 175 34.98 0.07 27.86
CA LEU A 175 35.86 0.86 28.71
C LEU A 175 36.19 0.15 30.05
N VAL A 176 35.17 -0.34 30.76
CA VAL A 176 35.39 -1.10 32.02
C VAL A 176 36.28 -2.32 31.79
N THR A 177 36.04 -3.08 30.73
CA THR A 177 36.80 -4.28 30.40
C THR A 177 38.23 -3.95 29.96
N ALA A 178 38.43 -2.80 29.30
CA ALA A 178 39.75 -2.28 28.97
C ALA A 178 40.47 -1.64 30.19
N GLY A 179 39.89 -1.70 31.40
CA GLY A 179 40.48 -1.12 32.61
C GLY A 179 40.48 0.40 32.65
N HIS A 180 39.67 1.06 31.81
CA HIS A 180 39.55 2.52 31.74
C HIS A 180 38.29 3.01 32.44
N THR A 181 38.36 4.18 33.08
CA THR A 181 37.18 4.84 33.65
C THR A 181 36.35 5.49 32.53
N ALA A 182 35.03 5.28 32.59
CA ALA A 182 34.11 5.72 31.55
C ALA A 182 33.85 7.24 31.62
N GLY A 183 34.75 8.04 31.05
CA GLY A 183 34.54 9.48 30.89
C GLY A 183 33.32 9.77 29.99
N ARG A 184 32.46 10.71 30.40
CA ARG A 184 31.17 11.01 29.73
C ARG A 184 31.29 11.16 28.21
N TRP A 185 32.27 11.93 27.74
CA TRP A 185 32.45 12.22 26.31
C TRP A 185 33.09 11.05 25.55
N VAL A 186 33.96 10.27 26.20
CA VAL A 186 34.56 9.07 25.61
C VAL A 186 33.47 8.03 25.37
N THR A 187 32.61 7.77 26.36
CA THR A 187 31.46 6.87 26.23
C THR A 187 30.52 7.31 25.10
N ARG A 188 30.21 8.61 25.02
CA ARG A 188 29.37 9.16 23.95
C ARG A 188 30.03 9.02 22.58
N GLY A 189 31.31 9.30 22.46
CA GLY A 189 32.07 9.16 21.21
C GLY A 189 32.02 7.73 20.68
N ILE A 190 32.28 6.74 21.54
CA ILE A 190 32.19 5.31 21.18
C ILE A 190 30.74 4.96 20.79
N ALA A 191 29.75 5.39 21.55
CA ALA A 191 28.34 5.14 21.26
C ALA A 191 27.91 5.71 19.88
N LEU A 192 28.37 6.93 19.55
CA LEU A 192 28.15 7.55 18.24
C LEU A 192 28.84 6.75 17.12
N GLY A 193 30.07 6.30 17.35
CA GLY A 193 30.80 5.43 16.42
C GLY A 193 30.05 4.13 16.12
N VAL A 194 29.47 3.51 17.16
CA VAL A 194 28.67 2.28 17.01
C VAL A 194 27.43 2.50 16.15
N ILE A 195 26.60 3.50 16.46
CA ILE A 195 25.36 3.71 15.71
C ILE A 195 25.65 4.13 14.27
N ALA A 196 26.71 4.91 14.04
CA ALA A 196 27.19 5.25 12.71
C ALA A 196 27.65 4.00 11.94
N PHE A 197 28.46 3.14 12.57
CA PHE A 197 28.89 1.88 11.97
C PHE A 197 27.72 0.97 11.58
N VAL A 198 26.77 0.75 12.49
CA VAL A 198 25.59 -0.09 12.22
C VAL A 198 24.73 0.49 11.09
N THR A 199 24.57 1.82 11.07
CA THR A 199 23.85 2.52 10.00
C THR A 199 24.53 2.32 8.64
N LEU A 200 25.86 2.47 8.58
CA LEU A 200 26.62 2.24 7.35
C LEU A 200 26.59 0.77 6.93
N LEU A 201 26.71 -0.17 7.87
CA LEU A 201 26.65 -1.60 7.62
C LEU A 201 25.32 -2.00 6.96
N HIS A 202 24.19 -1.57 7.51
CA HIS A 202 22.89 -1.89 6.94
C HIS A 202 22.54 -1.07 5.71
N GLY A 203 23.05 0.16 5.58
CA GLY A 203 22.74 1.03 4.44
C GLY A 203 23.55 0.73 3.19
N LEU A 204 24.86 0.46 3.34
CA LEU A 204 25.78 0.28 2.22
C LEU A 204 26.00 -1.20 1.88
N THR A 205 26.07 -2.07 2.88
CA THR A 205 26.37 -3.51 2.69
C THR A 205 25.31 -4.39 3.36
N PRO A 206 24.02 -4.29 2.97
CA PRO A 206 22.92 -4.92 3.70
C PRO A 206 23.01 -6.44 3.81
N ARG A 207 23.59 -7.13 2.81
CA ARG A 207 23.85 -8.59 2.88
C ARG A 207 24.81 -8.96 4.00
N LEU A 208 25.89 -8.18 4.15
CA LEU A 208 26.84 -8.35 5.25
C LEU A 208 26.15 -8.06 6.58
N GLY A 209 25.33 -7.01 6.65
CA GLY A 209 24.53 -6.70 7.84
C GLY A 209 23.63 -7.86 8.29
N VAL A 210 22.95 -8.53 7.35
CA VAL A 210 22.14 -9.72 7.66
C VAL A 210 23.01 -10.89 8.12
N TRP A 211 24.15 -11.14 7.47
CA TRP A 211 25.06 -12.23 7.85
C TRP A 211 25.62 -12.02 9.25
N VAL A 212 26.07 -10.81 9.55
CA VAL A 212 26.54 -10.38 10.86
C VAL A 212 25.45 -10.59 11.92
N MET A 213 24.24 -10.07 11.67
CA MET A 213 23.09 -10.23 12.56
C MET A 213 22.80 -11.71 12.88
N ASN A 214 22.83 -12.58 11.86
CA ASN A 214 22.61 -14.01 12.03
C ASN A 214 23.74 -14.66 12.86
N GLY A 215 25.00 -14.39 12.50
CA GLY A 215 26.17 -14.96 13.20
C GLY A 215 26.18 -14.62 14.70
N LEU A 216 25.75 -13.42 15.07
CA LEU A 216 25.68 -13.01 16.48
C LEU A 216 24.57 -13.71 17.24
N SER A 217 23.44 -13.93 16.58
CA SER A 217 22.32 -14.64 17.19
C SER A 217 22.71 -16.10 17.48
N VAL A 218 23.45 -16.73 16.57
CA VAL A 218 24.06 -18.06 16.78
C VAL A 218 25.06 -18.02 17.92
N PHE A 219 25.96 -17.03 17.96
CA PHE A 219 26.94 -16.87 19.03
C PHE A 219 26.29 -16.75 20.41
N LYS A 220 25.21 -15.96 20.53
CA LYS A 220 24.42 -15.80 21.76
C LYS A 220 23.77 -17.10 22.21
N ILE A 221 23.20 -17.86 21.28
CA ILE A 221 22.68 -19.20 21.55
C ILE A 221 23.80 -20.08 22.10
N GLY A 222 24.98 -20.06 21.47
CA GLY A 222 26.15 -20.82 21.89
C GLY A 222 26.57 -20.53 23.34
N ILE A 223 26.59 -19.25 23.75
CA ILE A 223 26.89 -18.87 25.14
C ILE A 223 25.85 -19.42 26.12
N LEU A 224 24.56 -19.32 25.81
CA LEU A 224 23.53 -19.87 26.69
C LEU A 224 23.59 -21.39 26.76
N ILE A 225 23.81 -22.07 25.63
CA ILE A 225 24.02 -23.52 25.62
C ILE A 225 25.23 -23.89 26.49
N PHE A 226 26.33 -23.14 26.41
CA PHE A 226 27.48 -23.35 27.28
C PHE A 226 27.12 -23.20 28.77
N ILE A 227 26.44 -22.12 29.15
CA ILE A 227 25.96 -21.90 30.54
C ILE A 227 25.04 -23.05 30.99
N VAL A 228 24.16 -23.52 30.11
CA VAL A 228 23.27 -24.64 30.39
C VAL A 228 24.10 -25.90 30.65
N ILE A 229 24.94 -26.33 29.70
CA ILE A 229 25.78 -27.54 29.85
C ILE A 229 26.65 -27.47 31.10
N THR A 230 27.28 -26.33 31.37
CA THR A 230 28.07 -26.13 32.59
C THR A 230 27.20 -26.22 33.84
N GLY A 231 26.00 -25.64 33.86
CA GLY A 231 25.08 -25.75 35.00
C GLY A 231 24.61 -27.18 35.26
N TRP A 232 24.42 -27.99 34.22
CA TRP A 232 24.19 -29.43 34.37
C TRP A 232 25.40 -30.15 34.97
N ALA A 233 26.63 -29.80 34.56
CA ALA A 233 27.84 -30.33 35.17
C ALA A 233 27.99 -29.91 36.65
N VAL A 234 27.57 -28.70 37.00
CA VAL A 234 27.49 -28.22 38.39
C VAL A 234 26.50 -29.08 39.18
N LEU A 235 25.27 -29.27 38.69
CA LEU A 235 24.25 -30.10 39.33
C LEU A 235 24.67 -31.57 39.49
N ALA A 236 25.46 -32.09 38.55
CA ALA A 236 26.03 -33.44 38.62
C ALA A 236 27.24 -33.56 39.57
N GLY A 237 27.68 -32.47 40.22
CA GLY A 237 28.81 -32.48 41.14
C GLY A 237 30.19 -32.53 40.47
N HIS A 238 30.29 -32.25 39.17
CA HIS A 238 31.55 -32.27 38.42
C HIS A 238 32.31 -30.93 38.42
N THR A 239 32.07 -30.07 39.41
CA THR A 239 32.68 -28.73 39.52
C THR A 239 33.08 -28.42 40.95
N SER A 240 33.70 -27.25 41.19
CA SER A 240 34.12 -26.79 42.52
C SER A 240 32.98 -26.29 43.42
N VAL A 241 31.73 -26.31 42.96
CA VAL A 241 30.56 -25.86 43.73
C VAL A 241 30.17 -26.93 44.76
N GLN A 242 30.15 -26.58 46.05
CA GLN A 242 30.00 -27.55 47.15
C GLN A 242 28.57 -28.08 47.34
N ASP A 243 27.53 -27.24 47.26
CA ASP A 243 26.12 -27.68 47.38
C ASP A 243 25.27 -27.16 46.20
N PRO A 244 25.34 -27.83 45.04
CA PRO A 244 24.58 -27.45 43.83
C PRO A 244 23.06 -27.46 44.00
N HIS A 245 22.54 -28.16 45.01
CA HIS A 245 21.10 -28.35 45.23
C HIS A 245 20.52 -27.40 46.29
N MET A 246 21.35 -26.53 46.89
CA MET A 246 20.98 -25.69 48.04
C MET A 246 19.68 -24.89 47.84
N ASN A 247 19.48 -24.33 46.65
CA ASN A 247 18.35 -23.46 46.34
C ASN A 247 17.08 -24.24 45.95
N PHE A 248 17.18 -25.54 45.71
CA PHE A 248 16.08 -26.36 45.18
C PHE A 248 15.35 -27.20 46.24
N ARG A 249 15.93 -27.37 47.44
CA ARG A 249 15.31 -28.14 48.54
C ARG A 249 14.01 -27.51 49.02
N ASP A 250 14.05 -26.21 49.34
CA ASP A 250 12.89 -25.40 49.75
C ASP A 250 12.69 -24.21 48.80
N ALA A 251 12.47 -24.52 47.52
CA ALA A 251 12.52 -23.52 46.45
C ALA A 251 11.58 -22.31 46.66
N PHE A 252 10.46 -22.49 47.37
CA PHE A 252 9.47 -21.43 47.65
C PHE A 252 9.65 -20.73 49.00
N ALA A 253 10.67 -21.09 49.79
CA ALA A 253 10.91 -20.47 51.09
C ALA A 253 11.29 -18.98 50.95
N GLY A 254 10.58 -18.12 51.70
CA GLY A 254 10.78 -16.67 51.65
C GLY A 254 10.13 -15.98 50.45
N SER A 255 9.12 -16.62 49.82
CA SER A 255 8.32 -15.98 48.76
C SER A 255 7.63 -14.72 49.29
N SER A 256 7.59 -13.67 48.49
CA SER A 256 6.82 -12.47 48.80
C SER A 256 5.33 -12.79 48.87
N HIS A 257 4.59 -12.05 49.69
CA HIS A 257 3.12 -12.06 49.73
C HIS A 257 2.51 -10.78 49.12
N SER A 258 3.35 -9.88 48.59
CA SER A 258 2.93 -8.63 47.96
C SER A 258 2.62 -8.86 46.48
N SER A 259 1.40 -8.53 46.06
CA SER A 259 1.00 -8.57 44.64
C SER A 259 1.81 -7.58 43.78
N ASN A 260 2.29 -6.48 44.37
CA ASN A 260 3.13 -5.50 43.68
C ASN A 260 4.50 -6.08 43.31
N ASP A 261 5.09 -6.90 44.17
CA ASP A 261 6.40 -7.50 43.94
C ASP A 261 6.35 -8.48 42.76
N TYR A 262 5.28 -9.28 42.69
CA TYR A 262 5.04 -10.17 41.55
C TYR A 262 4.74 -9.39 40.26
N ALA A 263 3.99 -8.28 40.35
CA ALA A 263 3.68 -7.43 39.20
C ALA A 263 4.94 -6.80 38.59
N THR A 264 5.80 -6.20 39.42
CA THR A 264 7.06 -5.58 38.99
C THR A 264 8.05 -6.62 38.46
N ALA A 265 8.12 -7.80 39.09
CA ALA A 265 8.93 -8.91 38.61
C ALA A 265 8.45 -9.45 37.25
N MET A 266 7.13 -9.58 37.06
CA MET A 266 6.54 -9.98 35.79
C MET A 266 6.86 -8.98 34.67
N PHE A 267 6.81 -7.67 34.94
CA PHE A 267 7.20 -6.65 33.96
C PHE A 267 8.64 -6.84 33.47
N LYS A 268 9.57 -7.13 34.40
CA LYS A 268 10.98 -7.42 34.08
C LYS A 268 11.12 -8.67 33.22
N VAL A 269 10.38 -9.74 33.52
CA VAL A 269 10.35 -10.97 32.71
C VAL A 269 9.81 -10.69 31.31
N LEU A 270 8.69 -9.98 31.18
CA LEU A 270 8.09 -9.65 29.89
C LEU A 270 9.02 -8.79 29.03
N ASN A 271 9.73 -7.84 29.65
CA ASN A 271 10.75 -7.06 28.96
C ASN A 271 11.93 -7.94 28.50
N ALA A 272 12.30 -8.98 29.25
CA ALA A 272 13.33 -9.94 28.83
C ALA A 272 12.89 -10.80 27.63
N TYR A 273 11.59 -11.12 27.52
CA TYR A 273 11.04 -11.83 26.35
C TYR A 273 10.66 -10.92 25.17
N ALA A 274 10.79 -9.60 25.30
CA ALA A 274 10.38 -8.67 24.25
C ALA A 274 11.23 -8.85 22.96
N GLY A 275 10.55 -9.00 21.82
CA GLY A 275 11.22 -9.16 20.53
C GLY A 275 10.59 -10.16 19.56
N TRP A 276 9.63 -10.94 20.03
CA TRP A 276 8.94 -11.96 19.23
C TRP A 276 8.16 -11.37 18.04
N SER A 277 7.75 -10.09 18.08
CA SER A 277 7.05 -9.43 16.96
C SER A 277 7.98 -8.95 15.83
N ASN A 278 9.31 -9.01 16.00
CA ASN A 278 10.27 -8.28 15.18
C ASN A 278 10.26 -8.65 13.68
N VAL A 279 9.92 -9.90 13.33
CA VAL A 279 9.82 -10.32 11.91
C VAL A 279 8.70 -9.57 11.18
N ASN A 280 7.64 -9.18 11.89
CA ASN A 280 6.50 -8.45 11.31
C ASN A 280 6.91 -7.07 10.75
N TYR A 281 8.02 -6.50 11.22
CA TYR A 281 8.55 -5.23 10.69
C TYR A 281 9.19 -5.35 9.31
N VAL A 282 9.57 -6.57 8.90
CA VAL A 282 10.41 -6.81 7.72
C VAL A 282 9.79 -7.81 6.74
N LEU A 283 8.47 -8.04 6.78
CA LEU A 283 7.79 -9.05 5.97
C LEU A 283 7.97 -8.88 4.45
N ASN A 284 8.18 -7.65 3.96
CA ASN A 284 8.51 -7.41 2.54
C ASN A 284 9.87 -8.01 2.14
N ASN A 285 10.74 -8.32 3.10
CA ASN A 285 12.01 -9.01 2.88
C ASN A 285 11.93 -10.52 3.16
N VAL A 286 10.80 -11.06 3.61
CA VAL A 286 10.67 -12.47 4.00
C VAL A 286 10.20 -13.33 2.82
N LYS A 287 10.89 -14.45 2.57
CA LYS A 287 10.49 -15.48 1.60
C LYS A 287 9.30 -16.25 2.12
N ASN A 288 8.23 -16.38 1.32
CA ASN A 288 6.97 -17.01 1.71
C ASN A 288 6.55 -16.57 3.14
N PRO A 289 6.10 -15.31 3.30
CA PRO A 289 5.96 -14.67 4.60
C PRO A 289 5.01 -15.41 5.53
N VAL A 290 3.90 -15.96 5.04
CA VAL A 290 2.93 -16.68 5.87
C VAL A 290 3.54 -17.98 6.42
N ARG A 291 4.08 -18.85 5.55
CA ARG A 291 4.74 -20.09 5.98
C ARG A 291 5.91 -19.79 6.92
N THR A 292 6.76 -18.83 6.55
CA THR A 292 7.95 -18.49 7.34
C THR A 292 7.57 -17.95 8.71
N LEU A 293 6.56 -17.09 8.81
CA LEU A 293 6.12 -16.51 10.07
C LEU A 293 5.53 -17.58 11.01
N LYS A 294 4.72 -18.51 10.48
CA LYS A 294 4.13 -19.63 11.23
C LYS A 294 5.18 -20.57 11.83
N ILE A 295 6.38 -20.66 11.24
CA ILE A 295 7.48 -21.50 11.73
C ILE A 295 8.44 -20.69 12.61
N ALA A 296 8.99 -19.59 12.08
CA ALA A 296 10.05 -18.82 12.71
C ALA A 296 9.59 -18.15 14.02
N GLY A 297 8.33 -17.70 14.08
CA GLY A 297 7.73 -17.10 15.27
C GLY A 297 7.80 -18.03 16.49
N PRO A 298 7.04 -19.14 16.49
CA PRO A 298 7.02 -20.09 17.59
C PRO A 298 8.39 -20.72 17.88
N LEU A 299 9.16 -21.04 16.83
CA LEU A 299 10.49 -21.63 16.97
C LEU A 299 11.46 -20.68 17.69
N GLY A 300 11.52 -19.41 17.28
CA GLY A 300 12.41 -18.42 17.86
C GLY A 300 12.09 -18.11 19.33
N LEU A 301 10.79 -17.93 19.64
CA LEU A 301 10.35 -17.72 21.02
C LEU A 301 10.58 -18.96 21.89
N GLY A 302 10.29 -20.16 21.36
CA GLY A 302 10.49 -21.43 22.07
C GLY A 302 11.96 -21.70 22.42
N ILE A 303 12.88 -21.48 21.47
CA ILE A 303 14.33 -21.57 21.73
C ILE A 303 14.74 -20.66 22.88
N CYS A 304 14.29 -19.40 22.87
CA CYS A 304 14.61 -18.44 23.92
C CYS A 304 14.04 -18.88 25.27
N ALA A 305 12.78 -19.36 25.30
CA ALA A 305 12.12 -19.78 26.53
C ALA A 305 12.84 -20.95 27.21
N VAL A 306 13.18 -21.98 26.43
CA VAL A 306 13.92 -23.15 26.94
C VAL A 306 15.30 -22.72 27.46
N LEU A 307 16.06 -21.96 26.67
CA LEU A 307 17.39 -21.50 27.09
C LEU A 307 17.33 -20.60 28.33
N TYR A 308 16.32 -19.75 28.45
CA TYR A 308 16.16 -18.87 29.60
C TYR A 308 15.84 -19.64 30.87
N LEU A 309 14.90 -20.59 30.82
CA LEU A 309 14.58 -21.42 31.97
C LEU A 309 15.80 -22.23 32.42
N LEU A 310 16.47 -22.89 31.48
CA LEU A 310 17.65 -23.71 31.79
C LEU A 310 18.82 -22.85 32.30
N ALA A 311 19.05 -21.65 31.74
CA ALA A 311 20.09 -20.75 32.24
C ALA A 311 19.79 -20.25 33.67
N ASN A 312 18.52 -19.95 34.01
CA ASN A 312 18.14 -19.61 35.38
C ASN A 312 18.41 -20.77 36.34
N VAL A 313 18.07 -22.01 35.94
CA VAL A 313 18.40 -23.20 36.73
C VAL A 313 19.92 -23.32 36.93
N SER A 314 20.73 -23.13 35.89
CA SER A 314 22.20 -23.10 36.01
C SER A 314 22.69 -22.05 36.99
N TYR A 315 22.12 -20.84 36.96
CA TYR A 315 22.49 -19.77 37.89
C TYR A 315 22.17 -20.12 39.33
N PHE A 316 20.97 -20.65 39.60
CA PHE A 316 20.56 -21.08 40.93
C PHE A 316 21.30 -22.33 41.42
N ALA A 317 21.91 -23.13 40.53
CA ALA A 317 22.76 -24.25 40.93
C ALA A 317 24.18 -23.80 41.36
N ALA A 318 24.71 -22.72 40.78
CA ALA A 318 26.09 -22.32 41.00
C ALA A 318 26.33 -21.37 42.19
N ALA A 319 25.30 -20.65 42.64
CA ALA A 319 25.42 -19.65 43.71
C ALA A 319 24.17 -19.61 44.60
N SER A 320 24.34 -19.22 45.85
CA SER A 320 23.22 -19.07 46.80
C SER A 320 22.23 -17.96 46.39
N LYS A 321 20.97 -18.05 46.82
CA LYS A 321 19.97 -17.01 46.54
C LYS A 321 20.41 -15.63 47.08
N GLU A 322 21.11 -15.58 48.21
CA GLU A 322 21.64 -14.35 48.82
C GLU A 322 22.75 -13.73 47.97
N GLU A 323 23.71 -14.54 47.49
CA GLU A 323 24.78 -14.06 46.60
C GLU A 323 24.20 -13.56 45.27
N ILE A 324 23.18 -14.24 44.73
CA ILE A 324 22.52 -13.80 43.50
C ILE A 324 21.81 -12.47 43.72
N ARG A 325 21.12 -12.27 44.86
CA ARG A 325 20.48 -10.99 45.22
C ARG A 325 21.52 -9.87 45.41
N ALA A 326 22.69 -10.19 45.98
CA ALA A 326 23.77 -9.24 46.21
C ALA A 326 24.61 -8.94 44.96
N SER A 327 24.57 -9.79 43.93
CA SER A 327 25.41 -9.67 42.72
C SER A 327 25.18 -8.39 41.89
N GLY A 328 24.10 -7.65 42.14
CA GLY A 328 23.80 -6.37 41.51
C GLY A 328 23.41 -6.49 40.05
N VAL A 329 24.39 -6.68 39.15
CA VAL A 329 24.17 -6.36 37.71
C VAL A 329 24.38 -7.53 36.75
N THR A 330 25.14 -8.59 37.09
CA THR A 330 25.31 -9.75 36.18
C THR A 330 25.38 -11.08 36.93
N VAL A 331 24.24 -11.79 37.00
CA VAL A 331 24.16 -13.16 37.54
C VAL A 331 25.06 -14.11 36.78
N ALA A 332 25.19 -13.90 35.48
CA ALA A 332 26.11 -14.67 34.66
C ALA A 332 27.57 -14.51 35.13
N SER A 333 27.98 -13.29 35.50
CA SER A 333 29.35 -13.02 35.97
C SER A 333 29.63 -13.80 37.25
N LEU A 334 28.68 -13.79 38.19
CA LEU A 334 28.76 -14.57 39.42
C LEU A 334 28.85 -16.07 39.12
N PHE A 335 28.06 -16.58 38.17
CA PHE A 335 28.13 -17.98 37.74
C PHE A 335 29.53 -18.36 37.26
N PHE A 336 30.14 -17.56 36.38
CA PHE A 336 31.49 -17.86 35.87
C PHE A 336 32.56 -17.74 36.96
N GLU A 337 32.42 -16.78 37.87
CA GLU A 337 33.32 -16.64 39.02
C GLU A 337 33.27 -17.90 39.91
N LYS A 338 32.07 -18.38 40.23
CA LYS A 338 31.87 -19.55 41.10
C LYS A 338 32.36 -20.86 40.47
N VAL A 339 32.17 -21.02 39.16
CA VAL A 339 32.47 -22.30 38.48
C VAL A 339 33.90 -22.34 37.94
N PHE A 340 34.45 -21.22 37.45
CA PHE A 340 35.73 -21.17 36.74
C PHE A 340 36.74 -20.18 37.33
N GLY A 341 36.36 -19.42 38.36
CA GLY A 341 37.21 -18.44 39.03
C GLY A 341 37.26 -17.06 38.37
N ALA A 342 37.95 -16.12 39.02
CA ALA A 342 37.97 -14.69 38.66
C ALA A 342 38.53 -14.38 37.26
N LYS A 343 39.41 -15.23 36.71
CA LYS A 343 39.92 -15.04 35.33
C LYS A 343 38.80 -15.26 34.29
N ALA A 344 37.95 -16.26 34.50
CA ALA A 344 36.84 -16.58 33.61
C ALA A 344 35.69 -15.57 33.74
N GLN A 345 35.51 -14.97 34.91
CA GLN A 345 34.59 -13.85 35.13
C GLN A 345 34.87 -12.66 34.19
N ARG A 346 36.16 -12.30 34.02
CA ARG A 346 36.58 -11.25 33.07
C ARG A 346 36.29 -11.65 31.62
N ALA A 347 36.55 -12.91 31.25
CA ALA A 347 36.23 -13.43 29.92
C ALA A 347 34.72 -13.41 29.62
N LEU A 348 33.87 -13.74 30.60
CA LEU A 348 32.42 -13.61 30.43
C LEU A 348 31.99 -12.16 30.27
N THR A 349 32.59 -11.22 31.00
CA THR A 349 32.29 -9.80 30.84
C THR A 349 32.55 -9.34 29.39
N VAL A 350 33.59 -9.89 28.73
CA VAL A 350 33.88 -9.71 27.29
C VAL A 350 32.88 -10.42 26.36
N PHE A 351 32.18 -11.46 26.82
CA PHE A 351 31.16 -12.18 26.03
C PHE A 351 29.73 -11.62 26.20
N VAL A 352 29.40 -11.16 27.41
CA VAL A 352 28.08 -10.64 27.83
C VAL A 352 27.73 -9.33 27.16
N ALA A 353 28.72 -8.60 26.73
CA ALA A 353 28.61 -8.33 25.33
C ALA A 353 29.91 -8.59 24.68
N LEU A 354 30.06 -9.44 23.70
CA LEU A 354 29.84 -9.20 22.28
C LEU A 354 28.36 -9.30 21.85
N SER A 355 27.53 -9.89 22.71
CA SER A 355 26.07 -9.97 22.62
C SER A 355 25.33 -8.62 22.37
N ALA A 356 25.89 -7.48 22.70
CA ALA A 356 25.24 -6.16 22.59
C ALA A 356 25.41 -5.50 21.21
N LEU A 357 26.45 -5.82 20.45
CA LEU A 357 26.87 -4.98 19.33
C LEU A 357 26.43 -5.43 17.93
N GLY A 358 26.34 -6.72 17.71
CA GLY A 358 27.47 -7.25 16.96
C GLY A 358 27.77 -6.75 15.54
N ALA A 359 29.07 -6.60 15.34
CA ALA A 359 29.85 -7.17 14.25
C ALA A 359 31.24 -7.49 14.82
N SER A 360 32.00 -8.31 14.10
CA SER A 360 33.35 -8.78 14.42
C SER A 360 34.36 -7.64 14.55
N VAL A 361 34.81 -7.39 15.78
CA VAL A 361 36.19 -7.39 16.31
C VAL A 361 36.12 -6.76 17.70
N SER A 362 36.41 -7.56 18.72
CA SER A 362 36.78 -7.23 20.10
C SER A 362 35.87 -6.34 20.98
N LEU A 363 35.58 -6.90 22.16
CA LEU A 363 35.08 -6.32 23.43
C LEU A 363 33.71 -5.65 23.45
N SER A 364 32.90 -5.99 24.46
CA SER A 364 31.56 -5.44 24.62
C SER A 364 31.09 -5.67 26.11
N THR A 365 30.15 -4.87 26.60
CA THR A 365 28.97 -5.13 27.50
C THR A 365 28.21 -3.82 27.28
N TYR A 366 26.99 -3.79 26.75
CA TYR A 366 25.68 -3.80 27.44
C TYR A 366 24.72 -3.32 26.30
N SER A 367 23.51 -3.87 26.17
CA SER A 367 22.31 -3.28 25.50
C SER A 367 21.60 -4.18 24.47
N ARG A 368 20.33 -3.85 24.22
CA ARG A 368 19.45 -4.37 23.16
C ARG A 368 20.19 -4.41 21.82
N ASN A 369 20.01 -5.50 21.07
CA ASN A 369 20.76 -5.78 19.83
C ASN A 369 20.59 -4.67 18.77
N VAL A 370 21.55 -3.73 18.75
CA VAL A 370 21.49 -2.49 17.95
C VAL A 370 21.34 -2.80 16.47
N VAL A 371 22.06 -3.82 15.99
CA VAL A 371 22.03 -4.29 14.59
C VAL A 371 20.63 -4.74 14.22
N THR A 372 20.07 -5.67 14.99
CA THR A 372 18.73 -6.22 14.72
C THR A 372 17.63 -5.16 14.78
N ILE A 373 17.67 -4.26 15.76
CA ILE A 373 16.64 -3.21 15.90
C ILE A 373 16.77 -2.17 14.79
N THR A 374 17.98 -1.72 14.50
CA THR A 374 18.23 -0.72 13.45
C THR A 374 17.82 -1.26 12.07
N PHE A 375 18.06 -2.56 11.82
CA PHE A 375 17.56 -3.24 10.63
C PHE A 375 16.03 -3.15 10.52
N ALA A 376 15.29 -3.52 11.56
CA ALA A 376 13.82 -3.46 11.55
C ALA A 376 13.27 -2.03 11.48
N ALA A 377 13.80 -1.12 12.30
CA ALA A 377 13.35 0.27 12.40
C ALA A 377 13.44 1.01 11.07
N SER A 378 14.51 0.79 10.29
CA SER A 378 14.64 1.40 8.97
C SER A 378 13.55 0.98 7.97
N ARG A 379 13.04 -0.25 8.07
CA ARG A 379 11.93 -0.71 7.23
C ARG A 379 10.64 -0.07 7.69
N VAL A 380 10.38 -0.04 9.00
CA VAL A 380 9.21 0.68 9.56
C VAL A 380 9.20 2.14 9.10
N ASN A 381 10.33 2.84 9.20
CA ASN A 381 10.45 4.23 8.76
C ASN A 381 10.26 4.40 7.24
N GLN A 382 10.77 3.46 6.44
CA GLN A 382 10.53 3.45 4.99
C GLN A 382 9.05 3.25 4.66
N GLU A 383 8.37 2.34 5.34
CA GLU A 383 6.95 2.05 5.14
C GLU A 383 6.04 3.22 5.57
N LEU A 384 6.47 4.01 6.56
CA LEU A 384 5.82 5.28 6.90
C LEU A 384 5.99 6.32 5.77
N ALA A 385 7.18 6.39 5.17
CA ALA A 385 7.46 7.30 4.07
C ALA A 385 6.74 6.90 2.77
N LYS A 386 6.64 5.61 2.45
CA LYS A 386 5.94 5.09 1.26
C LYS A 386 4.46 5.49 1.20
N GLU A 387 3.84 5.78 2.34
CA GLU A 387 2.45 6.24 2.40
C GLU A 387 2.26 7.74 2.19
N GLY A 388 3.35 8.49 2.04
CA GLY A 388 3.27 9.92 1.80
C GLY A 388 2.98 10.74 3.06
N ILE A 389 3.22 10.16 4.25
CA ILE A 389 3.28 10.94 5.49
C ILE A 389 4.31 12.05 5.29
N PRO A 390 3.97 13.32 5.59
CA PRO A 390 4.91 14.39 5.37
C PRO A 390 6.09 14.21 6.31
N LEU A 391 7.27 14.01 5.74
CA LEU A 391 8.55 14.05 6.42
C LEU A 391 9.33 15.26 5.89
N PRO A 392 10.29 15.84 6.67
CA PRO A 392 11.10 16.97 6.22
C PRO A 392 11.74 16.68 4.85
N PHE A 393 11.74 17.58 3.88
CA PHE A 393 12.28 17.34 2.52
C PHE A 393 11.47 16.38 1.61
N GLY A 394 10.26 15.98 2.00
CA GLY A 394 9.31 15.21 1.16
C GLY A 394 9.50 13.69 1.20
N SER A 395 8.44 12.93 0.92
CA SER A 395 8.39 11.46 1.16
C SER A 395 9.27 10.63 0.22
N LYS A 396 9.59 11.12 -0.99
CA LYS A 396 10.33 10.36 -2.01
C LYS A 396 11.71 9.91 -1.53
N PHE A 397 12.47 10.82 -0.92
CA PHE A 397 13.82 10.50 -0.44
C PHE A 397 13.76 9.47 0.69
N TRP A 398 12.90 9.69 1.69
CA TRP A 398 12.80 8.80 2.86
C TRP A 398 12.27 7.41 2.54
N ALA A 399 11.44 7.28 1.50
CA ALA A 399 10.94 6.00 1.04
C ALA A 399 11.94 5.25 0.14
N SER A 400 12.95 5.93 -0.41
CA SER A 400 13.89 5.32 -1.35
C SER A 400 14.90 4.36 -0.69
N ASN A 401 15.52 3.53 -1.51
CA ASN A 401 16.64 2.65 -1.21
C ASN A 401 18.00 3.27 -1.60
N TRP A 402 18.08 4.61 -1.63
CA TRP A 402 19.32 5.33 -1.88
C TRP A 402 20.40 4.94 -0.84
N PRO A 403 21.70 4.94 -1.20
CA PRO A 403 22.27 5.13 -2.54
C PRO A 403 22.37 3.83 -3.34
N THR A 404 22.29 2.67 -2.68
CA THR A 404 22.67 1.39 -3.29
C THR A 404 21.57 0.75 -4.12
N GLY A 405 20.33 1.24 -4.00
CA GLY A 405 19.13 0.58 -4.54
C GLY A 405 18.74 -0.69 -3.79
N LYS A 406 19.47 -1.07 -2.73
CA LYS A 406 19.34 -2.38 -2.05
C LYS A 406 18.81 -2.28 -0.62
N SER A 407 18.96 -1.13 0.05
CA SER A 407 18.58 -0.95 1.46
C SER A 407 18.08 0.47 1.72
N PRO A 408 17.11 0.68 2.63
CA PRO A 408 16.59 1.99 2.96
C PRO A 408 17.52 2.78 3.89
N LEU A 409 18.63 3.32 3.38
CA LEU A 409 19.49 4.21 4.17
C LEU A 409 18.76 5.48 4.64
N PRO A 410 17.87 6.13 3.86
CA PRO A 410 17.07 7.23 4.37
C PRO A 410 16.21 6.84 5.59
N GLY A 411 15.59 5.66 5.58
CA GLY A 411 14.87 5.13 6.74
C GLY A 411 15.78 4.86 7.96
N LEU A 412 17.05 4.46 7.72
CA LEU A 412 18.08 4.36 8.75
C LEU A 412 18.47 5.74 9.31
N ILE A 413 18.51 6.78 8.48
CA ILE A 413 18.82 8.15 8.93
C ILE A 413 17.71 8.68 9.85
N VAL A 414 16.44 8.39 9.54
CA VAL A 414 15.30 8.73 10.42
C VAL A 414 15.45 8.09 11.80
N HIS A 415 16.02 6.88 11.87
CA HIS A 415 16.34 6.18 13.12
C HIS A 415 17.60 6.74 13.82
N LEU A 416 18.60 7.15 13.03
CA LEU A 416 19.89 7.64 13.50
C LEU A 416 19.75 8.99 14.23
N ILE A 417 18.97 9.92 13.70
CA ILE A 417 18.80 11.28 14.25
C ILE A 417 18.34 11.26 15.74
N PRO A 418 17.20 10.64 16.10
CA PRO A 418 16.75 10.58 17.50
C PRO A 418 17.75 9.79 18.36
N SER A 419 18.41 8.78 17.82
CA SER A 419 19.47 8.04 18.52
C SER A 419 20.65 8.95 18.89
N ILE A 420 21.12 9.81 17.98
CA ILE A 420 22.21 10.76 18.26
C ILE A 420 21.76 11.78 19.32
N ILE A 421 20.54 12.32 19.20
CA ILE A 421 20.00 13.29 20.16
C ILE A 421 19.98 12.69 21.56
N VAL A 422 19.49 11.46 21.72
CA VAL A 422 19.42 10.77 23.02
C VAL A 422 20.81 10.36 23.54
N ILE A 423 21.83 10.19 22.68
CA ILE A 423 23.21 9.97 23.13
C ILE A 423 23.83 11.27 23.69
N ILE A 424 23.59 12.40 23.03
CA ILE A 424 24.30 13.67 23.31
C ILE A 424 23.56 14.53 24.35
N ALA A 425 22.23 14.66 24.26
CA ALA A 425 21.47 15.63 25.03
C ALA A 425 21.28 15.24 26.52
N PRO A 426 20.79 14.03 26.86
CA PRO A 426 20.38 13.70 28.23
C PRO A 426 21.58 13.52 29.19
N PRO A 427 21.44 13.91 30.47
CA PRO A 427 22.38 13.53 31.53
C PRO A 427 22.29 12.02 31.84
N PRO A 428 23.42 11.29 31.98
CA PRO A 428 23.43 9.82 32.00
C PRO A 428 22.71 9.17 33.19
N ALA A 429 22.70 9.80 34.36
CA ALA A 429 22.31 9.14 35.61
C ALA A 429 20.79 9.06 35.85
N VAL A 430 20.02 10.05 35.41
CA VAL A 430 18.57 10.16 35.70
C VAL A 430 17.72 10.16 34.43
N ALA A 431 18.13 10.90 33.41
CA ALA A 431 17.30 11.08 32.22
C ALA A 431 17.24 9.80 31.37
N TYR A 432 18.26 8.96 31.41
CA TYR A 432 18.36 7.81 30.51
C TYR A 432 17.41 6.65 30.88
N PRO A 433 17.35 6.15 32.13
CA PRO A 433 16.36 5.14 32.47
C PRO A 433 14.93 5.67 32.30
N PHE A 434 14.71 6.95 32.60
CA PHE A 434 13.42 7.61 32.38
C PHE A 434 13.01 7.59 30.91
N ILE A 435 13.94 7.88 29.99
CA ILE A 435 13.70 7.83 28.54
C ILE A 435 13.33 6.40 28.08
N LEU A 436 13.91 5.36 28.67
CA LEU A 436 13.55 3.96 28.38
C LEU A 436 12.13 3.61 28.86
N ASP A 437 11.75 4.10 30.03
CA ASP A 437 10.39 3.91 30.56
C ASP A 437 9.35 4.64 29.69
N VAL A 438 9.69 5.85 29.21
CA VAL A 438 8.89 6.62 28.24
C VAL A 438 8.74 5.89 26.91
N GLU A 439 9.74 5.14 26.43
CA GLU A 439 9.63 4.32 25.21
C GLU A 439 8.66 3.14 25.40
N GLY A 440 8.72 2.47 26.55
CA GLY A 440 7.94 1.25 26.80
C GLY A 440 6.43 1.47 26.88
N TYR A 441 5.99 2.56 27.52
CA TYR A 441 4.57 2.78 27.81
C TYR A 441 3.69 3.01 26.56
N PRO A 442 4.05 3.89 25.60
CA PRO A 442 3.34 4.02 24.33
C PRO A 442 3.28 2.71 23.53
N GLY A 443 4.34 1.90 23.60
CA GLY A 443 4.35 0.56 23.01
C GLY A 443 3.24 -0.34 23.59
N GLN A 444 2.97 -0.26 24.89
CA GLN A 444 1.86 -1.01 25.50
C GLN A 444 0.49 -0.48 25.10
N ILE A 445 0.34 0.84 24.90
CA ILE A 445 -0.90 1.41 24.34
C ILE A 445 -1.15 0.84 22.94
N ILE A 446 -0.12 0.79 22.09
CA ILE A 446 -0.20 0.18 20.75
C ILE A 446 -0.61 -1.30 20.83
N ASN A 447 0.02 -2.09 21.70
CA ASN A 447 -0.31 -3.50 21.90
C ASN A 447 -1.77 -3.70 22.32
N PHE A 448 -2.28 -2.85 23.21
CA PHE A 448 -3.68 -2.85 23.65
C PHE A 448 -4.64 -2.59 22.49
N PHE A 449 -4.37 -1.58 21.65
CA PHE A 449 -5.20 -1.31 20.48
C PHE A 449 -5.09 -2.38 19.39
N ILE A 450 -3.96 -3.08 19.27
CA ILE A 450 -3.79 -4.23 18.37
C ILE A 450 -4.70 -5.38 18.80
N VAL A 451 -4.68 -5.77 20.08
CA VAL A 451 -5.51 -6.89 20.55
C VAL A 451 -7.01 -6.54 20.49
N ILE A 452 -7.41 -5.30 20.81
CA ILE A 452 -8.79 -4.84 20.57
C ILE A 452 -9.12 -4.88 19.08
N GLY A 453 -8.18 -4.45 18.24
CA GLY A 453 -8.32 -4.45 16.79
C GLY A 453 -8.56 -5.85 16.22
N LEU A 454 -7.97 -6.88 16.83
CA LEU A 454 -8.22 -8.28 16.47
C LEU A 454 -9.69 -8.65 16.68
N PHE A 455 -10.24 -8.36 17.86
CA PHE A 455 -11.64 -8.64 18.17
C PHE A 455 -12.57 -7.83 17.25
N TRP A 456 -12.25 -6.55 17.03
CA TRP A 456 -13.01 -5.69 16.14
C TRP A 456 -13.02 -6.22 14.69
N LEU A 457 -11.87 -6.67 14.19
CA LEU A 457 -11.73 -7.23 12.85
C LEU A 457 -12.47 -8.56 12.70
N ARG A 458 -12.44 -9.43 13.72
CA ARG A 458 -13.22 -10.68 13.75
C ARG A 458 -14.72 -10.43 13.73
N TYR A 459 -15.18 -9.36 14.38
CA TYR A 459 -16.60 -8.99 14.39
C TYR A 459 -17.05 -8.40 13.06
N HIS A 460 -16.31 -7.44 12.49
CA HIS A 460 -16.72 -6.74 11.27
C HIS A 460 -16.40 -7.49 9.98
N LYS A 461 -15.40 -8.38 10.00
CA LYS A 461 -14.97 -9.17 8.85
C LYS A 461 -14.82 -10.65 9.21
N PRO A 462 -15.92 -11.34 9.56
CA PRO A 462 -15.84 -12.74 10.00
C PRO A 462 -15.29 -13.67 8.91
N ASN A 463 -15.57 -13.38 7.63
CA ASN A 463 -15.21 -14.24 6.50
C ASN A 463 -13.83 -13.93 5.86
N ALA A 464 -13.06 -13.00 6.42
CA ALA A 464 -11.71 -12.74 5.91
C ALA A 464 -10.81 -13.99 6.02
N PRO A 465 -10.00 -14.32 5.00
CA PRO A 465 -9.09 -15.46 5.04
C PRO A 465 -8.07 -15.28 6.17
N ARG A 466 -7.91 -16.32 6.98
CA ARG A 466 -7.03 -16.32 8.16
C ARG A 466 -6.15 -17.57 8.13
N PRO A 467 -4.98 -17.51 7.46
CA PRO A 467 -4.08 -18.67 7.38
C PRO A 467 -3.61 -19.17 8.74
N PHE A 468 -3.60 -18.29 9.75
CA PHE A 468 -3.45 -18.62 11.16
C PHE A 468 -4.56 -17.92 11.95
N LYS A 469 -5.16 -18.63 12.91
CA LYS A 469 -6.23 -18.11 13.76
C LYS A 469 -5.93 -18.40 15.23
N VAL A 470 -5.74 -17.36 16.05
CA VAL A 470 -5.51 -17.47 17.50
C VAL A 470 -6.78 -17.90 18.22
N TRP A 471 -6.66 -18.73 19.25
CA TRP A 471 -7.80 -19.11 20.08
C TRP A 471 -8.32 -17.93 20.89
N LEU A 472 -9.65 -17.86 21.05
CA LEU A 472 -10.29 -16.74 21.76
C LEU A 472 -9.80 -16.60 23.22
N PRO A 473 -9.65 -17.68 24.02
CA PRO A 473 -9.15 -17.57 25.38
C PRO A 473 -7.73 -16.97 25.46
N VAL A 474 -6.87 -17.32 24.49
CA VAL A 474 -5.50 -16.80 24.39
C VAL A 474 -5.50 -15.30 24.13
N ALA A 475 -6.35 -14.83 23.21
CA ALA A 475 -6.48 -13.40 22.92
C ALA A 475 -7.08 -12.61 24.10
N VAL A 476 -8.08 -13.18 24.79
CA VAL A 476 -8.70 -12.55 25.97
C VAL A 476 -7.71 -12.46 27.13
N PHE A 477 -6.91 -13.50 27.35
CA PHE A 477 -5.87 -13.51 28.36
C PHE A 477 -4.81 -12.43 28.10
N PHE A 478 -4.36 -12.29 26.85
CA PHE A 478 -3.43 -11.22 26.48
C PHE A 478 -4.05 -9.82 26.61
N LEU A 479 -5.34 -9.65 26.30
CA LEU A 479 -6.05 -8.41 26.53
C LEU A 479 -6.09 -8.04 28.03
N ALA A 480 -6.40 -9.00 28.90
CA ALA A 480 -6.40 -8.79 30.35
C ALA A 480 -5.01 -8.38 30.86
N ALA A 481 -3.96 -9.05 30.38
CA ALA A 481 -2.58 -8.69 30.69
C ALA A 481 -2.23 -7.27 30.18
N SER A 482 -2.66 -6.90 28.96
CA SER A 482 -2.42 -5.57 28.40
C SER A 482 -3.11 -4.47 29.21
N VAL A 483 -4.36 -4.69 29.65
CA VAL A 483 -5.08 -3.77 30.55
C VAL A 483 -4.34 -3.61 31.86
N PHE A 484 -3.91 -4.72 32.46
CA PHE A 484 -3.15 -4.71 33.70
C PHE A 484 -1.86 -3.88 33.57
N LEU A 485 -1.09 -4.07 32.49
CA LEU A 485 0.16 -3.33 32.24
C LEU A 485 -0.05 -1.83 31.98
N LEU A 486 -1.22 -1.41 31.51
CA LEU A 486 -1.55 0.01 31.34
C LEU A 486 -1.95 0.68 32.65
N VAL A 487 -2.61 -0.05 33.55
CA VAL A 487 -3.10 0.47 34.83
C VAL A 487 -2.02 0.43 35.91
N ALA A 488 -1.21 -0.64 35.95
CA ALA A 488 -0.24 -0.88 37.02
C ALA A 488 0.73 0.30 37.27
N PRO A 489 1.29 0.98 36.25
CA PRO A 489 2.13 2.16 36.46
C PRO A 489 1.50 3.34 37.19
N PHE A 490 0.17 3.45 37.20
CA PHE A 490 -0.54 4.52 37.92
C PHE A 490 -0.84 4.16 39.38
N LEU A 491 -0.71 2.88 39.75
CA LEU A 491 -0.88 2.44 41.12
C LEU A 491 0.30 2.94 41.97
N ARG A 492 -0.01 3.53 43.13
CA ARG A 492 1.00 4.14 44.00
C ARG A 492 1.94 3.05 44.56
N PRO A 493 3.26 3.12 44.33
CA PRO A 493 4.20 2.17 44.90
C PRO A 493 4.29 2.35 46.43
N ALA A 494 4.44 1.24 47.17
CA ALA A 494 4.37 1.21 48.63
C ALA A 494 5.43 2.11 49.32
N ASN A 495 6.60 2.23 48.71
CA ASN A 495 7.72 3.05 49.13
C ASN A 495 7.68 4.50 48.61
N LYS A 496 6.64 4.91 47.86
CA LYS A 496 6.47 6.24 47.22
C LYS A 496 7.62 6.68 46.29
N VAL A 497 8.56 5.80 46.01
CA VAL A 497 9.70 6.00 45.12
C VAL A 497 9.42 5.21 43.85
N GLY A 498 9.40 5.88 42.69
CA GLY A 498 9.30 5.20 41.39
C GLY A 498 10.64 4.61 40.95
N ASP A 499 10.66 3.89 39.82
CA ASP A 499 11.86 3.25 39.28
C ASP A 499 12.95 4.27 38.85
N THR A 500 12.60 5.55 38.69
CA THR A 500 13.53 6.64 38.35
C THR A 500 13.51 7.84 39.34
N PRO A 501 14.11 7.71 40.52
CA PRO A 501 14.22 8.83 41.47
C PRO A 501 15.05 9.99 40.87
N PRO A 502 14.70 11.28 41.12
CA PRO A 502 13.63 11.80 41.98
C PRO A 502 12.29 12.03 41.25
N LEU A 503 12.11 11.49 40.05
CA LEU A 503 10.92 11.77 39.24
C LEU A 503 9.68 11.03 39.79
N PRO A 504 8.47 11.62 39.66
CA PRO A 504 7.23 10.94 40.03
C PRO A 504 7.05 9.64 39.23
N TYR A 505 6.60 8.58 39.91
CA TYR A 505 6.47 7.24 39.32
C TYR A 505 5.56 7.17 38.09
N TYR A 506 4.57 8.06 37.97
CA TYR A 506 3.62 8.11 36.83
C TYR A 506 4.09 9.04 35.70
N LEU A 507 5.19 9.79 35.87
CA LEU A 507 5.57 10.85 34.95
C LEU A 507 5.92 10.30 33.56
N TYR A 508 6.60 9.15 33.48
CA TYR A 508 6.97 8.56 32.19
C TYR A 508 5.73 8.16 31.37
N CYS A 509 4.65 7.70 32.01
CA CYS A 509 3.38 7.39 31.36
C CYS A 509 2.77 8.66 30.75
N LEU A 510 2.72 9.75 31.52
CA LEU A 510 2.17 11.03 31.04
C LEU A 510 2.98 11.61 29.88
N VAL A 511 4.32 11.53 29.95
CA VAL A 511 5.19 11.96 28.85
C VAL A 511 4.99 11.09 27.61
N GLY A 512 4.89 9.77 27.76
CA GLY A 512 4.57 8.85 26.66
C GLY A 512 3.23 9.19 25.99
N ILE A 513 2.18 9.43 26.77
CA ILE A 513 0.87 9.86 26.26
C ILE A 513 0.96 11.22 25.55
N ALA A 514 1.71 12.18 26.11
CA ALA A 514 1.91 13.48 25.50
C ALA A 514 2.61 13.38 24.13
N ILE A 515 3.59 12.48 23.98
CA ILE A 515 4.27 12.23 22.70
C ILE A 515 3.29 11.64 21.66
N MET A 516 2.43 10.71 22.06
CA MET A 516 1.37 10.21 21.17
C MET A 516 0.37 11.31 20.79
N ALA A 517 0.03 12.21 21.72
CA ALA A 517 -0.83 13.37 21.46
C ALA A 517 -0.20 14.37 20.47
N ILE A 518 1.12 14.54 20.47
CA ILE A 518 1.83 15.32 19.43
C ILE A 518 1.57 14.72 18.04
N GLY A 519 1.50 13.40 17.91
CA GLY A 519 1.10 12.75 16.66
C GLY A 519 -0.31 13.14 16.21
N VAL A 520 -1.26 13.24 17.13
CA VAL A 520 -2.63 13.70 16.83
C VAL A 520 -2.63 15.16 16.35
N LEU A 521 -1.89 16.03 17.04
CA LEU A 521 -1.75 17.44 16.64
C LEU A 521 -1.12 17.59 15.27
N TYR A 522 -0.07 16.81 14.99
CA TYR A 522 0.59 16.78 13.69
C TYR A 522 -0.36 16.30 12.58
N TRP A 523 -1.14 15.24 12.84
CA TRP A 523 -2.16 14.77 11.91
C TRP A 523 -3.23 15.84 11.64
N ALA A 524 -3.70 16.54 12.67
CA ALA A 524 -4.69 17.61 12.52
C ALA A 524 -4.13 18.77 11.67
N LEU A 525 -2.90 19.19 11.94
CA LEU A 525 -2.20 20.21 11.15
C LEU A 525 -2.04 19.78 9.69
N TRP A 526 -1.74 18.51 9.42
CA TRP A 526 -1.58 18.01 8.06
C TRP A 526 -2.92 17.81 7.31
N ARG A 527 -3.96 17.31 7.97
CA ARG A 527 -5.19 16.85 7.29
C ARG A 527 -6.38 17.80 7.41
N ILE A 528 -6.45 18.59 8.47
CA ILE A 528 -7.59 19.47 8.73
C ILE A 528 -7.28 20.88 8.24
N VAL A 529 -6.10 21.43 8.58
CA VAL A 529 -5.76 22.82 8.25
C VAL A 529 -5.79 23.11 6.75
N PRO A 530 -5.27 22.26 5.84
CA PRO A 530 -5.34 22.53 4.41
C PRO A 530 -6.77 22.57 3.85
N ARG A 531 -7.70 21.81 4.44
CA ARG A 531 -9.12 21.84 4.04
C ARG A 531 -9.81 23.15 4.40
N TRP A 532 -9.40 23.82 5.47
CA TRP A 532 -9.88 25.17 5.80
C TRP A 532 -9.53 26.20 4.71
N PHE A 533 -8.48 25.94 3.94
CA PHE A 533 -8.06 26.76 2.81
C PHE A 533 -8.53 26.20 1.44
N GLY A 534 -9.41 25.20 1.42
CA GLY A 534 -9.95 24.61 0.18
C GLY A 534 -8.98 23.69 -0.58
N TYR A 535 -7.92 23.20 0.06
CA TYR A 535 -7.00 22.25 -0.54
C TYR A 535 -7.39 20.81 -0.22
N ASP A 536 -7.33 19.95 -1.24
CA ASP A 536 -7.45 18.51 -1.09
C ASP A 536 -6.18 17.80 -1.53
N PHE A 537 -5.75 16.84 -0.71
CA PHE A 537 -4.64 15.96 -1.03
C PHE A 537 -5.17 14.78 -1.83
N VAL A 538 -4.75 14.70 -3.10
CA VAL A 538 -5.01 13.54 -3.94
C VAL A 538 -3.78 12.62 -3.85
N PRO A 539 -3.93 11.41 -3.30
CA PRO A 539 -2.84 10.44 -3.28
C PRO A 539 -2.57 9.99 -4.72
N ARG A 540 -1.32 10.11 -5.17
CA ARG A 540 -0.85 9.55 -6.45
C ARG A 540 0.29 8.59 -6.17
N LYS A 541 0.22 7.40 -6.76
CA LYS A 541 1.33 6.45 -6.73
C LYS A 541 2.38 6.89 -7.74
N GLU A 542 3.63 6.90 -7.33
CA GLU A 542 4.78 7.18 -8.18
C GLU A 542 5.82 6.10 -7.95
N LYS A 543 6.36 5.55 -9.04
CA LYS A 543 7.45 4.58 -8.99
C LYS A 543 8.79 5.33 -9.08
N LEU A 544 9.64 5.16 -8.08
CA LEU A 544 10.98 5.72 -8.03
C LEU A 544 11.94 4.95 -8.94
N SER A 545 13.11 5.55 -9.23
CA SER A 545 14.15 4.97 -10.08
C SER A 545 14.73 3.65 -9.56
N ASP A 546 14.62 3.39 -8.25
CA ASP A 546 15.05 2.16 -7.60
C ASP A 546 13.95 1.07 -7.55
N GLY A 547 12.81 1.32 -8.20
CA GLY A 547 11.68 0.41 -8.27
C GLY A 547 10.66 0.57 -7.13
N THR A 548 10.95 1.36 -6.09
CA THR A 548 10.05 1.57 -4.96
C THR A 548 8.80 2.33 -5.37
N VAL A 549 7.62 1.88 -4.96
CA VAL A 549 6.37 2.61 -5.17
C VAL A 549 6.07 3.47 -3.94
N VAL A 550 5.85 4.76 -4.16
CA VAL A 550 5.58 5.75 -3.12
C VAL A 550 4.28 6.47 -3.41
N THR A 551 3.44 6.60 -2.40
CA THR A 551 2.29 7.49 -2.43
C THR A 551 2.78 8.91 -2.19
N VAL A 552 2.66 9.75 -3.21
CA VAL A 552 2.95 11.18 -3.13
C VAL A 552 1.62 11.91 -3.04
N SER A 553 1.50 12.80 -2.07
CA SER A 553 0.34 13.68 -2.01
C SER A 553 0.54 14.85 -2.98
N LEU A 554 -0.21 14.84 -4.08
CA LEU A 554 -0.25 16.01 -4.96
C LEU A 554 -1.03 17.12 -4.25
N ARG A 555 -0.51 18.35 -4.31
CA ARG A 555 -1.28 19.55 -4.00
C ARG A 555 -2.20 19.81 -5.17
N SER A 556 -3.42 19.32 -5.06
CA SER A 556 -4.47 19.55 -6.04
C SER A 556 -5.36 20.68 -5.57
N LEU A 557 -5.74 21.54 -6.51
CA LEU A 557 -6.84 22.47 -6.33
C LEU A 557 -7.89 22.14 -7.38
N SER A 558 -9.09 21.78 -6.93
CA SER A 558 -10.21 21.53 -7.82
C SER A 558 -11.35 22.46 -7.49
N ILE A 559 -11.75 23.28 -8.46
CA ILE A 559 -12.79 24.28 -8.31
C ILE A 559 -14.01 23.85 -9.12
N HIS A 560 -15.11 23.57 -8.42
CA HIS A 560 -16.39 23.18 -9.02
C HIS A 560 -17.48 24.19 -8.67
N GLY A 561 -18.40 24.47 -9.61
CA GLY A 561 -19.62 25.24 -9.35
C GLY A 561 -19.71 26.57 -10.11
N LYS A 562 -20.51 27.51 -9.59
CA LYS A 562 -20.70 28.84 -10.18
C LYS A 562 -19.78 29.86 -9.49
N LEU A 563 -18.69 30.24 -10.15
CA LEU A 563 -17.85 31.39 -9.76
C LEU A 563 -18.11 32.56 -10.71
N GLU A 564 -18.28 33.76 -10.16
CA GLU A 564 -18.41 35.00 -10.94
C GLU A 564 -17.09 35.40 -11.62
N ASP A 565 -15.96 35.27 -10.91
CA ASP A 565 -14.62 35.54 -11.45
C ASP A 565 -13.58 34.51 -10.94
N PRO A 566 -13.35 33.41 -11.69
CA PRO A 566 -12.36 32.41 -11.33
C PRO A 566 -10.91 32.92 -11.44
N VAL A 567 -10.63 33.94 -12.26
CA VAL A 567 -9.27 34.48 -12.44
C VAL A 567 -8.85 35.26 -11.20
N ALA A 568 -9.70 36.17 -10.71
CA ALA A 568 -9.42 36.93 -9.49
C ALA A 568 -9.29 36.05 -8.24
N PHE A 569 -10.07 34.97 -8.15
CA PHE A 569 -9.93 33.98 -7.08
C PHE A 569 -8.56 33.30 -7.12
N LEU A 570 -8.17 32.78 -8.30
CA LEU A 570 -6.89 32.09 -8.47
C LEU A 570 -5.68 33.03 -8.26
N GLN A 571 -5.82 34.32 -8.52
CA GLN A 571 -4.81 35.33 -8.19
C GLN A 571 -4.59 35.55 -6.68
N LYS A 572 -5.49 35.11 -5.79
CA LYS A 572 -5.29 35.19 -4.34
C LYS A 572 -4.46 34.03 -3.79
N ILE A 573 -4.27 32.96 -4.58
CA ILE A 573 -3.58 31.74 -4.16
C ILE A 573 -2.07 31.91 -4.36
N ARG A 574 -1.30 31.69 -3.28
CA ARG A 574 0.18 31.84 -3.27
C ARG A 574 0.94 30.51 -3.12
N VAL A 575 0.25 29.37 -3.13
CA VAL A 575 0.86 28.05 -2.85
C VAL A 575 1.21 27.32 -4.15
N PRO A 576 2.37 26.66 -4.26
CA PRO A 576 2.70 25.85 -5.43
C PRO A 576 1.73 24.66 -5.57
N LEU A 577 1.13 24.52 -6.75
CA LEU A 577 0.19 23.46 -7.12
C LEU A 577 0.84 22.50 -8.11
N ARG A 578 0.49 21.21 -8.03
CA ARG A 578 0.87 20.21 -9.04
C ARG A 578 -0.29 19.81 -9.96
N MET A 579 -1.52 19.93 -9.47
CA MET A 579 -2.72 19.73 -10.27
C MET A 579 -3.68 20.89 -10.06
N LEU A 580 -4.19 21.44 -11.15
CA LEU A 580 -5.21 22.47 -11.16
C LEU A 580 -6.37 22.01 -12.05
N SER A 581 -7.55 21.82 -11.46
CA SER A 581 -8.77 21.47 -12.18
C SER A 581 -9.81 22.56 -11.98
N ILE A 582 -10.33 23.10 -13.08
CA ILE A 582 -11.29 24.20 -13.06
C ILE A 582 -12.53 23.79 -13.87
N GLN A 583 -13.58 23.45 -13.13
CA GLN A 583 -14.89 23.00 -13.61
C GLN A 583 -15.98 24.00 -13.23
N CYS A 584 -15.94 25.19 -13.83
CA CYS A 584 -16.83 26.31 -13.48
C CYS A 584 -17.82 26.65 -14.59
N SER A 585 -19.08 26.93 -14.24
CA SER A 585 -20.11 27.46 -15.13
C SER A 585 -20.59 28.83 -14.62
N GLY A 586 -20.48 29.89 -15.41
CA GLY A 586 -20.88 31.25 -15.01
C GLY A 586 -21.69 31.94 -16.11
N PRO A 587 -22.42 33.05 -15.80
CA PRO A 587 -23.24 33.78 -16.77
C PRO A 587 -22.44 34.39 -17.93
N LYS A 588 -21.11 34.54 -17.79
CA LYS A 588 -20.19 34.92 -18.88
C LYS A 588 -19.44 33.73 -19.51
N GLY A 589 -19.68 32.50 -19.03
CA GLY A 589 -18.85 31.33 -19.33
C GLY A 589 -17.43 31.50 -18.79
N ALA A 590 -16.89 30.54 -18.04
CA ALA A 590 -15.46 30.55 -17.74
C ALA A 590 -14.68 30.15 -19.01
N SER A 591 -14.61 31.05 -19.98
CA SER A 591 -13.88 30.89 -21.23
C SER A 591 -12.38 31.08 -20.97
N TRP A 592 -11.62 30.00 -20.94
CA TRP A 592 -10.15 30.06 -20.77
C TRP A 592 -9.49 30.34 -22.11
N SER A 593 -8.63 31.35 -22.19
CA SER A 593 -7.78 31.63 -23.36
C SER A 593 -6.31 31.64 -22.94
N ALA A 594 -5.39 31.59 -23.90
CA ALA A 594 -3.95 31.71 -23.59
C ALA A 594 -3.64 32.99 -22.77
N ALA A 595 -4.28 34.12 -23.08
CA ALA A 595 -4.15 35.37 -22.31
C ALA A 595 -4.72 35.27 -20.88
N SER A 596 -5.73 34.43 -20.67
CA SER A 596 -6.29 34.18 -19.32
C SER A 596 -5.39 33.27 -18.50
N LEU A 597 -4.78 32.26 -19.16
CA LEU A 597 -3.79 31.39 -18.55
C LEU A 597 -2.51 32.17 -18.16
N GLU A 598 -2.06 33.12 -18.98
CA GLU A 598 -0.94 34.00 -18.65
C GLU A 598 -1.14 34.79 -17.34
N LYS A 599 -2.39 35.16 -17.01
CA LYS A 599 -2.66 35.89 -15.75
C LYS A 599 -2.56 35.02 -14.50
N ILE A 600 -2.54 33.69 -14.64
CA ILE A 600 -2.69 32.73 -13.54
C ILE A 600 -1.51 31.76 -13.47
N LEU A 601 -1.24 31.08 -14.58
CA LEU A 601 -0.32 29.97 -14.65
C LEU A 601 1.15 30.34 -14.40
N PRO A 602 1.70 31.53 -14.72
CA PRO A 602 3.09 31.85 -14.38
C PRO A 602 3.43 31.67 -12.90
N ARG A 603 2.43 31.80 -12.00
CA ARG A 603 2.60 31.60 -10.55
C ARG A 603 2.69 30.12 -10.16
N PHE A 604 2.13 29.23 -10.97
CA PHE A 604 2.11 27.78 -10.75
C PHE A 604 3.04 27.01 -11.72
N ALA A 605 3.52 27.67 -12.78
CA ALA A 605 4.34 27.14 -13.86
C ALA A 605 5.52 26.27 -13.42
N PRO A 606 6.28 26.59 -12.34
CA PRO A 606 7.40 25.75 -11.93
C PRO A 606 6.98 24.42 -11.30
N THR A 607 5.72 24.24 -10.90
CA THR A 607 5.27 23.02 -10.19
C THR A 607 4.07 22.33 -10.80
N LEU A 608 3.34 22.97 -11.71
CA LEU A 608 2.11 22.44 -12.28
C LEU A 608 2.41 21.32 -13.29
N GLU A 609 1.97 20.10 -12.97
CA GLU A 609 2.13 18.90 -13.79
C GLU A 609 0.86 18.57 -14.60
N GLN A 610 -0.32 18.85 -14.04
CA GLN A 610 -1.61 18.53 -14.65
C GLN A 610 -2.55 19.74 -14.63
N LEU A 611 -3.15 20.03 -15.79
CA LEU A 611 -4.11 21.12 -15.96
C LEU A 611 -5.39 20.60 -16.60
N GLU A 612 -6.53 20.84 -15.94
CA GLU A 612 -7.86 20.49 -16.43
C GLU A 612 -8.76 21.72 -16.47
N LEU A 613 -9.39 21.97 -17.62
CA LEU A 613 -10.23 23.14 -17.87
C LEU A 613 -11.61 22.75 -18.41
N THR A 614 -12.63 23.54 -18.11
CA THR A 614 -13.98 23.33 -18.66
C THR A 614 -14.05 23.71 -20.14
N THR A 615 -13.64 24.93 -20.48
CA THR A 615 -13.73 25.46 -21.86
C THR A 615 -12.48 26.23 -22.21
N PHE A 616 -11.78 25.85 -23.28
CA PHE A 616 -10.57 26.55 -23.75
C PHE A 616 -10.77 27.11 -25.16
N PHE A 617 -10.34 28.35 -25.39
CA PHE A 617 -10.48 29.10 -26.63
C PHE A 617 -9.15 29.13 -27.39
N SER A 618 -9.14 28.47 -28.54
CA SER A 618 -8.07 28.56 -29.53
C SER A 618 -8.34 29.81 -30.39
N TYR A 619 -7.71 30.93 -30.03
CA TYR A 619 -7.81 32.28 -30.64
C TYR A 619 -9.19 32.98 -30.54
N PRO A 620 -9.34 33.99 -29.66
CA PRO A 620 -10.64 34.65 -29.46
C PRO A 620 -11.06 35.66 -30.55
N ASN A 621 -10.19 36.11 -31.47
CA ASN A 621 -10.45 37.35 -32.24
C ASN A 621 -10.45 37.30 -33.78
N GLU A 622 -10.28 36.15 -34.46
CA GLU A 622 -10.36 36.11 -35.93
C GLU A 622 -11.58 35.35 -36.44
N THR A 623 -12.68 36.10 -36.61
CA THR A 623 -13.86 35.62 -37.32
C THR A 623 -13.70 35.66 -38.85
N LYS A 624 -12.65 36.28 -39.41
CA LYS A 624 -12.41 36.38 -40.85
C LYS A 624 -10.91 36.62 -41.17
N ALA A 625 -10.17 35.59 -41.60
CA ALA A 625 -9.11 35.63 -42.64
C ALA A 625 -8.19 34.38 -42.57
N SER A 626 -7.67 34.00 -43.73
CA SER A 626 -6.64 32.99 -44.08
C SER A 626 -6.07 32.02 -43.02
N VAL A 627 -6.18 30.72 -43.32
CA VAL A 627 -5.50 29.57 -42.65
C VAL A 627 -3.98 29.55 -42.95
N SER A 628 -3.40 30.61 -43.52
CA SER A 628 -1.99 30.69 -43.88
C SER A 628 -1.23 31.55 -42.87
N THR A 629 -0.27 30.89 -42.21
CA THR A 629 0.81 31.42 -41.36
C THR A 629 0.43 31.71 -39.90
N PRO A 630 1.08 31.07 -38.90
CA PRO A 630 0.93 31.47 -37.50
C PRO A 630 1.40 32.93 -37.35
N SER A 631 0.53 33.79 -36.82
CA SER A 631 0.94 35.14 -36.42
C SER A 631 2.15 35.05 -35.49
N ARG A 632 3.21 35.84 -35.72
CA ARG A 632 4.41 35.94 -34.86
C ARG A 632 4.09 36.15 -33.36
N SER A 633 2.85 36.48 -33.01
CA SER A 633 2.34 36.61 -31.63
C SER A 633 2.36 35.33 -30.79
N VAL A 634 2.33 34.11 -31.37
CA VAL A 634 2.26 32.86 -30.57
C VAL A 634 3.49 32.67 -29.68
N PHE A 635 4.66 32.99 -30.22
CA PHE A 635 5.96 32.80 -29.55
C PHE A 635 6.20 33.82 -28.42
N THR A 636 5.32 34.81 -28.27
CA THR A 636 5.37 35.75 -27.14
C THR A 636 4.63 35.24 -25.89
N LEU A 637 3.87 34.15 -26.02
CA LEU A 637 3.14 33.55 -24.90
C LEU A 637 4.12 32.85 -23.93
N PRO A 638 3.81 32.81 -22.62
CA PRO A 638 4.59 32.05 -21.65
C PRO A 638 4.49 30.54 -21.88
N GLN A 639 5.59 29.83 -21.66
CA GLN A 639 5.63 28.36 -21.70
C GLN A 639 5.44 27.75 -20.31
N TYR A 640 4.82 26.57 -20.26
CA TYR A 640 4.58 25.81 -19.03
C TYR A 640 5.27 24.44 -19.12
N PRO A 641 6.61 24.38 -18.95
CA PRO A 641 7.42 23.22 -19.28
C PRO A 641 7.25 22.01 -18.34
N ASN A 642 6.55 22.17 -17.21
CA ASN A 642 6.29 21.06 -16.29
C ASN A 642 4.94 20.36 -16.52
N VAL A 643 4.06 20.95 -17.35
CA VAL A 643 2.74 20.38 -17.62
C VAL A 643 2.91 19.17 -18.53
N ARG A 644 2.61 17.99 -17.99
CA ARG A 644 2.68 16.71 -18.70
C ARG A 644 1.31 16.19 -19.12
N SER A 645 0.23 16.70 -18.55
CA SER A 645 -1.14 16.31 -18.91
C SER A 645 -2.07 17.50 -18.97
N PHE A 646 -2.83 17.58 -20.06
CA PHE A 646 -3.73 18.67 -20.36
C PHE A 646 -5.09 18.11 -20.79
N SER A 647 -6.15 18.50 -20.09
CA SER A 647 -7.52 18.07 -20.39
C SER A 647 -8.45 19.28 -20.49
N VAL A 648 -9.29 19.29 -21.53
CA VAL A 648 -10.31 20.29 -21.74
C VAL A 648 -11.61 19.60 -22.11
N ALA A 649 -12.69 19.92 -21.40
CA ALA A 649 -14.01 19.38 -21.72
C ALA A 649 -14.56 19.93 -23.05
N GLN A 650 -14.37 21.21 -23.33
CA GLN A 650 -14.79 21.84 -24.59
C GLN A 650 -13.72 22.76 -25.18
N LEU A 651 -13.26 22.48 -26.40
CA LEU A 651 -12.41 23.40 -27.17
C LEU A 651 -13.28 24.24 -28.12
N GLN A 652 -13.18 25.57 -28.01
CA GLN A 652 -13.81 26.51 -28.92
C GLN A 652 -12.78 27.10 -29.89
N GLY A 653 -13.11 27.13 -31.18
CA GLY A 653 -12.21 27.56 -32.26
C GLY A 653 -11.40 26.41 -32.88
N MET A 654 -10.71 26.68 -34.00
CA MET A 654 -9.87 25.68 -34.67
C MET A 654 -8.61 25.39 -33.84
N PRO A 655 -8.24 24.11 -33.59
CA PRO A 655 -7.08 23.78 -32.78
C PRO A 655 -5.78 24.19 -33.51
N SER A 656 -4.96 24.99 -32.83
CA SER A 656 -3.61 25.35 -33.28
C SER A 656 -2.59 24.52 -32.52
N LEU A 657 -1.95 23.55 -33.19
CA LEU A 657 -0.97 22.70 -32.55
C LEU A 657 0.30 23.48 -32.17
N VAL A 658 0.71 24.47 -32.96
CA VAL A 658 1.80 25.41 -32.63
C VAL A 658 1.57 26.06 -31.26
N GLN A 659 0.34 26.51 -31.01
CA GLN A 659 -0.01 27.13 -29.73
C GLN A 659 0.06 26.14 -28.57
N LEU A 660 -0.50 24.95 -28.73
CA LEU A 660 -0.48 23.93 -27.68
C LEU A 660 0.93 23.42 -27.38
N GLN A 661 1.76 23.22 -28.40
CA GLN A 661 3.16 22.80 -28.25
C GLN A 661 4.03 23.90 -27.63
N HIS A 662 3.77 25.17 -27.97
CA HIS A 662 4.46 26.29 -27.32
C HIS A 662 4.06 26.44 -25.85
N LEU A 663 2.76 26.37 -25.54
CA LEU A 663 2.27 26.46 -24.15
C LEU A 663 2.73 25.27 -23.30
N PHE A 664 2.75 24.05 -23.86
CA PHE A 664 3.03 22.81 -23.14
C PHE A 664 4.13 22.00 -23.85
N PRO A 665 5.39 22.46 -23.84
CA PRO A 665 6.45 21.86 -24.66
C PRO A 665 6.87 20.46 -24.19
N ALA A 666 6.59 20.09 -22.94
CA ALA A 666 6.95 18.79 -22.35
C ALA A 666 5.74 17.85 -22.17
N LEU A 667 4.66 18.06 -22.91
CA LEU A 667 3.46 17.23 -22.83
C LEU A 667 3.76 15.81 -23.33
N ASP A 668 3.81 14.83 -22.41
CA ASP A 668 4.08 13.42 -22.73
C ASP A 668 3.06 12.42 -22.12
N GLY A 669 2.15 12.92 -21.28
CA GLY A 669 1.09 12.15 -20.62
C GLY A 669 -0.22 12.14 -21.41
N THR A 670 -1.29 12.65 -20.80
CA THR A 670 -2.64 12.66 -21.38
C THR A 670 -2.95 13.99 -22.07
N LEU A 671 -3.38 13.94 -23.32
CA LEU A 671 -4.01 15.05 -24.04
C LEU A 671 -5.50 14.74 -24.24
N SER A 672 -6.37 15.52 -23.62
CA SER A 672 -7.81 15.27 -23.64
C SER A 672 -8.57 16.49 -24.15
N LEU A 673 -9.34 16.33 -25.23
CA LEU A 673 -10.05 17.38 -25.98
C LEU A 673 -11.41 16.85 -26.45
N TYR A 674 -12.37 16.75 -25.52
CA TYR A 674 -13.61 15.99 -25.71
C TYR A 674 -14.59 16.63 -26.72
N LEU A 675 -15.08 17.84 -26.43
CA LEU A 675 -16.10 18.48 -27.27
C LEU A 675 -15.48 19.52 -28.23
N PHE A 676 -15.62 19.29 -29.53
CA PHE A 676 -15.29 20.28 -30.56
C PHE A 676 -16.53 21.09 -30.92
N GLY A 677 -16.55 22.39 -30.59
CA GLY A 677 -17.66 23.27 -30.94
C GLY A 677 -17.79 23.43 -32.46
N VAL A 678 -18.81 22.82 -33.07
CA VAL A 678 -19.03 22.68 -34.53
C VAL A 678 -19.46 23.99 -35.21
N TRP A 679 -18.78 25.10 -34.95
CA TRP A 679 -19.10 26.40 -35.56
C TRP A 679 -18.29 26.61 -36.86
N ALA A 680 -17.35 25.70 -37.15
CA ALA A 680 -16.56 25.70 -38.37
C ALA A 680 -17.15 24.75 -39.41
N LYS A 681 -17.27 25.25 -40.65
CA LYS A 681 -17.64 24.42 -41.80
C LYS A 681 -16.60 23.32 -42.03
N GLU A 682 -17.05 22.07 -42.23
CA GLU A 682 -16.19 20.88 -42.45
C GLU A 682 -15.17 21.08 -43.58
N ASN A 683 -15.47 21.93 -44.56
CA ASN A 683 -14.59 22.26 -45.68
C ASN A 683 -13.24 22.88 -45.27
N ARG A 684 -13.09 23.35 -44.02
CA ARG A 684 -11.84 23.92 -43.51
C ARG A 684 -10.93 22.89 -42.83
N PHE A 685 -11.41 21.68 -42.53
CA PHE A 685 -10.62 20.69 -41.78
C PHE A 685 -9.31 20.29 -42.46
N PRO A 686 -9.28 20.01 -43.78
CA PRO A 686 -8.02 19.63 -44.44
C PRO A 686 -6.96 20.73 -44.38
N ALA A 687 -7.37 21.99 -44.55
CA ALA A 687 -6.46 23.13 -44.50
C ALA A 687 -5.84 23.32 -43.10
N VAL A 688 -6.63 23.13 -42.04
CA VAL A 688 -6.15 23.22 -40.64
C VAL A 688 -5.28 22.01 -40.29
N ARG A 689 -5.66 20.80 -40.71
CA ARG A 689 -4.83 19.58 -40.57
C ARG A 689 -3.45 19.78 -41.21
N ALA A 690 -3.40 20.26 -42.46
CA ALA A 690 -2.14 20.52 -43.16
C ALA A 690 -1.30 21.61 -42.47
N ALA A 691 -1.93 22.62 -41.86
CA ALA A 691 -1.21 23.61 -41.05
C ALA A 691 -0.62 23.01 -39.77
N ASN A 692 -1.37 22.16 -39.05
CA ASN A 692 -0.89 21.47 -37.85
C ASN A 692 0.18 20.42 -38.15
N GLN A 693 0.13 19.76 -39.29
CA GLN A 693 1.19 18.85 -39.74
C GLN A 693 2.48 19.62 -40.07
N ARG A 694 2.39 20.71 -40.84
CA ARG A 694 3.55 21.57 -41.13
C ARG A 694 4.22 22.13 -39.87
N ALA A 695 3.42 22.44 -38.85
CA ALA A 695 3.94 22.88 -37.55
C ALA A 695 4.81 21.83 -36.83
N GLN A 696 4.64 20.55 -37.15
CA GLN A 696 5.39 19.44 -36.56
C GLN A 696 6.63 19.06 -37.38
N ASP A 697 6.71 19.51 -38.64
CA ASP A 697 7.72 19.10 -39.63
C ASP A 697 8.96 20.02 -39.68
N SER A 698 9.02 21.05 -38.85
CA SER A 698 10.09 22.05 -38.89
C SER A 698 11.42 21.50 -38.36
N ASP A 699 12.14 20.81 -39.22
CA ASP A 699 13.58 20.56 -39.11
C ASP A 699 14.34 21.79 -39.67
N GLY A 700 15.07 22.50 -38.81
CA GLY A 700 16.30 23.19 -39.21
C GLY A 700 16.26 24.49 -40.02
N THR A 701 15.18 25.30 -40.01
CA THR A 701 15.25 26.69 -40.51
C THR A 701 15.04 27.71 -39.38
N ASN A 702 15.75 28.84 -39.44
CA ASN A 702 16.02 29.85 -38.39
C ASN A 702 14.81 30.58 -37.75
N GLU A 703 13.61 29.99 -37.71
CA GLU A 703 12.50 30.49 -36.89
C GLU A 703 12.41 29.71 -35.58
N PRO A 704 12.05 30.34 -34.44
CA PRO A 704 11.99 29.68 -33.14
C PRO A 704 10.83 28.67 -33.12
N SER A 705 11.05 27.46 -33.63
CA SER A 705 10.01 26.43 -33.75
C SER A 705 9.66 25.84 -32.38
N SER A 706 8.37 25.77 -32.09
CA SER A 706 7.84 24.97 -30.99
C SER A 706 8.30 23.52 -31.17
N ARG A 707 9.04 22.96 -30.20
CA ARG A 707 9.46 21.56 -30.26
C ARG A 707 8.21 20.67 -30.35
N ALA A 708 8.14 19.86 -31.40
CA ALA A 708 7.10 18.84 -31.53
C ALA A 708 7.17 17.89 -30.32
N TRP A 709 6.01 17.42 -29.85
CA TRP A 709 5.94 16.45 -28.76
C TRP A 709 6.60 15.13 -29.18
N SER A 710 7.38 14.52 -28.28
CA SER A 710 8.12 13.30 -28.60
C SER A 710 7.25 12.05 -28.59
N LYS A 711 6.22 12.02 -27.73
CA LYS A 711 5.20 10.97 -27.61
C LYS A 711 4.04 11.49 -26.78
N LEU A 712 2.89 10.83 -26.85
CA LEU A 712 1.76 11.01 -25.94
C LEU A 712 1.34 9.66 -25.38
N ALA A 713 1.24 9.53 -24.06
CA ALA A 713 0.78 8.30 -23.42
C ALA A 713 -0.69 8.01 -23.78
N CYS A 714 -1.55 9.02 -23.73
CA CYS A 714 -2.98 8.89 -24.03
C CYS A 714 -3.52 10.13 -24.74
N VAL A 715 -4.33 9.93 -25.78
CA VAL A 715 -5.08 10.98 -26.47
C VAL A 715 -6.56 10.64 -26.42
N ALA A 716 -7.37 11.51 -25.82
CA ALA A 716 -8.82 11.32 -25.71
C ALA A 716 -9.57 12.50 -26.36
N CYS A 717 -10.29 12.28 -27.45
CA CYS A 717 -10.96 13.37 -28.17
C CYS A 717 -12.08 12.91 -29.09
N SER A 718 -12.81 13.84 -29.71
CA SER A 718 -13.74 13.52 -30.80
C SER A 718 -13.03 13.18 -32.11
N VAL A 719 -13.68 12.42 -33.00
CA VAL A 719 -13.12 12.02 -34.31
C VAL A 719 -12.62 13.20 -35.14
N HIS A 720 -13.41 14.28 -35.22
CA HIS A 720 -13.01 15.48 -35.95
C HIS A 720 -11.78 16.16 -35.34
N MET A 721 -11.67 16.18 -34.00
CA MET A 721 -10.51 16.75 -33.33
C MET A 721 -9.25 15.96 -33.67
N PHE A 722 -9.30 14.63 -33.58
CA PHE A 722 -8.18 13.76 -33.95
C PHE A 722 -7.73 14.00 -35.39
N TYR A 723 -8.68 14.09 -36.31
CA TYR A 723 -8.40 14.40 -37.72
C TYR A 723 -7.75 15.78 -37.89
N VAL A 724 -8.29 16.82 -37.27
CA VAL A 724 -7.77 18.19 -37.46
C VAL A 724 -6.41 18.40 -36.78
N LEU A 725 -6.13 17.69 -35.67
CA LEU A 725 -4.82 17.79 -35.00
C LEU A 725 -3.68 17.24 -35.85
N GLY A 726 -3.90 16.18 -36.63
CA GLY A 726 -2.88 15.60 -37.50
C GLY A 726 -1.57 15.26 -36.79
N LEU A 727 -1.66 14.69 -35.57
CA LEU A 727 -0.50 14.39 -34.72
C LEU A 727 0.44 13.38 -35.39
N ARG A 728 1.74 13.70 -35.43
CA ARG A 728 2.80 12.83 -35.96
C ARG A 728 3.60 12.11 -34.87
N CYS A 729 3.48 12.54 -33.61
CA CYS A 729 4.14 11.89 -32.48
C CYS A 729 3.49 10.54 -32.15
N PRO A 730 4.25 9.52 -31.70
CA PRO A 730 3.70 8.24 -31.24
C PRO A 730 2.65 8.41 -30.14
N ILE A 731 1.51 7.74 -30.29
CA ILE A 731 0.41 7.71 -29.30
C ILE A 731 0.36 6.31 -28.69
N GLY A 732 0.35 6.22 -27.35
CA GLY A 732 0.22 4.95 -26.63
C GLY A 732 -1.21 4.39 -26.69
N LEU A 733 -2.17 5.16 -26.18
CA LEU A 733 -3.61 4.86 -26.20
C LEU A 733 -4.39 5.99 -26.87
N LEU A 734 -5.23 5.66 -27.85
CA LEU A 734 -6.15 6.59 -28.48
C LEU A 734 -7.59 6.26 -28.08
N MET A 735 -8.31 7.25 -27.56
CA MET A 735 -9.68 7.15 -27.07
C MET A 735 -10.56 8.11 -27.87
N LEU A 736 -11.54 7.58 -28.60
CA LEU A 736 -12.38 8.38 -29.50
C LEU A 736 -13.85 8.27 -29.16
N GLU A 737 -14.44 9.40 -28.84
CA GLU A 737 -15.84 9.48 -28.44
C GLU A 737 -16.78 9.72 -29.64
N ARG A 738 -17.97 9.11 -29.60
CA ARG A 738 -19.11 9.34 -30.50
C ARG A 738 -18.81 9.17 -32.00
N VAL A 739 -18.19 8.07 -32.39
CA VAL A 739 -17.97 7.69 -33.78
C VAL A 739 -19.31 7.33 -34.44
N THR A 740 -19.63 7.99 -35.56
CA THR A 740 -20.83 7.73 -36.37
C THR A 740 -20.44 7.34 -37.80
N LYS A 741 -21.43 6.89 -38.60
CA LYS A 741 -21.22 6.60 -40.03
C LYS A 741 -20.73 7.81 -40.84
N TYR A 742 -21.02 9.04 -40.39
CA TYR A 742 -20.63 10.27 -41.06
C TYR A 742 -19.19 10.68 -40.71
N THR A 743 -18.76 10.41 -39.48
CA THR A 743 -17.42 10.81 -39.01
C THR A 743 -16.35 9.77 -39.34
N LYS A 744 -16.72 8.51 -39.60
CA LYS A 744 -15.76 7.41 -39.83
C LYS A 744 -14.73 7.72 -40.92
N ARG A 745 -15.08 8.48 -41.97
CA ARG A 745 -14.15 8.82 -43.06
C ARG A 745 -12.89 9.53 -42.56
N TYR A 746 -13.07 10.45 -41.60
CA TYR A 746 -11.98 11.21 -41.00
C TYR A 746 -11.14 10.35 -40.06
N LEU A 747 -11.79 9.41 -39.36
CA LEU A 747 -11.11 8.44 -38.51
C LEU A 747 -10.20 7.53 -39.33
N VAL A 748 -10.73 6.95 -40.40
CA VAL A 748 -9.99 6.03 -41.28
C VAL A 748 -8.79 6.74 -41.90
N GLU A 749 -8.98 7.95 -42.42
CA GLU A 749 -7.89 8.77 -42.98
C GLU A 749 -6.81 9.07 -41.93
N ALA A 750 -7.21 9.44 -40.70
CA ALA A 750 -6.26 9.72 -39.63
C ALA A 750 -5.49 8.48 -39.14
N LEU A 751 -6.14 7.32 -39.04
CA LEU A 751 -5.51 6.06 -38.60
C LEU A 751 -4.59 5.45 -39.66
N ARG A 752 -4.82 5.71 -40.96
CA ARG A 752 -3.88 5.32 -42.02
C ARG A 752 -2.53 6.01 -41.86
N GLU A 753 -2.55 7.30 -41.56
CA GLU A 753 -1.34 8.08 -41.36
C GLU A 753 -0.68 7.82 -40.00
N GLN A 754 -1.49 7.55 -38.96
CA GLN A 754 -0.99 7.35 -37.60
C GLN A 754 -1.61 6.11 -36.94
N PRO A 755 -1.12 4.90 -37.26
CA PRO A 755 -1.58 3.68 -36.60
C PRO A 755 -1.14 3.67 -35.13
N VAL A 756 -2.01 3.18 -34.25
CA VAL A 756 -1.82 3.19 -32.78
C VAL A 756 -1.82 1.77 -32.21
N PRO A 757 -1.08 1.49 -31.12
CA PRO A 757 -1.01 0.14 -30.55
C PRO A 757 -2.20 -0.22 -29.67
N ARG A 758 -2.88 0.78 -29.09
CA ARG A 758 -4.09 0.62 -28.27
C ARG A 758 -5.15 1.63 -28.71
N LEU A 759 -6.37 1.15 -28.94
CA LEU A 759 -7.47 1.95 -29.44
C LEU A 759 -8.75 1.68 -28.65
N GLU A 760 -9.43 2.75 -28.26
CA GLU A 760 -10.77 2.73 -27.70
C GLU A 760 -11.71 3.58 -28.59
N LEU A 761 -12.84 2.99 -29.00
CA LEU A 761 -13.84 3.65 -29.83
C LEU A 761 -15.22 3.57 -29.18
N SER A 762 -15.86 4.72 -28.99
CA SER A 762 -17.27 4.83 -28.61
C SER A 762 -18.13 5.00 -29.87
N LEU A 763 -18.75 3.91 -30.33
CA LEU A 763 -19.54 3.80 -31.56
C LEU A 763 -21.03 4.09 -31.28
N MET A 764 -21.61 4.99 -32.08
CA MET A 764 -23.04 5.31 -32.06
C MET A 764 -23.76 4.51 -33.14
N LEU A 765 -24.53 3.50 -32.73
CA LEU A 765 -25.19 2.55 -33.64
C LEU A 765 -26.61 2.99 -34.07
N GLY A 766 -27.18 4.02 -33.46
CA GLY A 766 -28.53 4.52 -33.78
C GLY A 766 -28.72 5.00 -35.23
N ASP A 767 -27.63 5.31 -35.94
CA ASP A 767 -27.64 5.69 -37.36
C ASP A 767 -27.52 4.49 -38.32
N GLY A 768 -27.49 3.26 -37.79
CA GLY A 768 -27.32 2.00 -38.51
C GLY A 768 -25.88 1.44 -38.44
N LEU A 769 -25.71 0.17 -38.82
CA LEU A 769 -24.44 -0.56 -38.71
C LEU A 769 -23.38 -0.22 -39.78
N ALA A 770 -23.68 0.74 -40.65
CA ALA A 770 -22.74 1.21 -41.68
C ALA A 770 -21.48 1.86 -41.09
N VAL A 771 -21.46 2.15 -39.78
CA VAL A 771 -20.26 2.61 -39.07
C VAL A 771 -19.12 1.60 -39.13
N PHE A 772 -19.42 0.29 -39.17
CA PHE A 772 -18.41 -0.78 -39.26
C PHE A 772 -17.81 -0.93 -40.66
N ASP A 773 -18.50 -0.52 -41.73
CA ASP A 773 -18.03 -0.75 -43.08
C ASP A 773 -16.74 0.05 -43.37
N GLY A 774 -15.60 -0.65 -43.48
CA GLY A 774 -14.30 -0.04 -43.72
C GLY A 774 -13.76 0.79 -42.55
N LEU A 775 -14.19 0.50 -41.31
CA LEU A 775 -13.79 1.27 -40.12
C LEU A 775 -12.30 1.15 -39.79
N PHE A 776 -11.71 -0.02 -40.02
CA PHE A 776 -10.30 -0.29 -39.72
C PHE A 776 -9.46 -0.36 -41.01
N PRO A 777 -8.51 0.56 -41.22
CA PRO A 777 -7.59 0.50 -42.36
C PRO A 777 -6.55 -0.62 -42.19
N GLN A 778 -5.97 -1.13 -43.29
CA GLN A 778 -4.99 -2.23 -43.25
C GLN A 778 -3.72 -1.86 -42.47
N GLU A 779 -3.30 -0.59 -42.57
CA GLU A 779 -2.12 -0.04 -41.93
C GLU A 779 -2.20 -0.10 -40.39
N LEU A 780 -3.41 -0.11 -39.84
CA LEU A 780 -3.64 -0.23 -38.40
C LEU A 780 -3.39 -1.65 -37.89
N GLY A 781 -3.69 -2.66 -38.71
CA GLY A 781 -3.69 -4.06 -38.29
C GLY A 781 -2.34 -4.59 -37.82
N ALA A 782 -1.25 -4.05 -38.36
CA ALA A 782 0.11 -4.44 -37.99
C ALA A 782 0.56 -3.88 -36.63
N ARG A 783 -0.08 -2.80 -36.16
CA ARG A 783 0.35 -2.09 -34.93
C ARG A 783 -0.63 -2.26 -33.78
N LEU A 784 -1.93 -2.38 -34.07
CA LEU A 784 -2.98 -2.48 -33.07
C LEU A 784 -2.96 -3.85 -32.38
N SER A 785 -2.73 -3.85 -31.07
CA SER A 785 -2.72 -5.04 -30.22
C SER A 785 -3.89 -5.10 -29.24
N HIS A 786 -4.41 -3.93 -28.83
CA HIS A 786 -5.50 -3.81 -27.86
C HIS A 786 -6.63 -2.95 -28.42
N LEU A 787 -7.86 -3.47 -28.43
CA LEU A 787 -9.04 -2.77 -28.91
C LEU A 787 -10.15 -2.82 -27.86
N THR A 788 -10.67 -1.64 -27.50
CA THR A 788 -11.88 -1.49 -26.69
C THR A 788 -12.97 -0.84 -27.54
N LEU A 789 -14.14 -1.46 -27.62
CA LEU A 789 -15.30 -0.91 -28.31
C LEU A 789 -16.42 -0.66 -27.31
N PHE A 790 -16.84 0.58 -27.16
CA PHE A 790 -18.08 0.93 -26.49
C PHE A 790 -19.14 1.17 -27.56
N CYS A 791 -20.15 0.31 -27.63
CA CYS A 791 -21.20 0.40 -28.64
C CYS A 791 -22.48 0.89 -27.98
N GLU A 792 -22.86 2.14 -28.25
CA GLU A 792 -24.13 2.70 -27.79
C GLU A 792 -25.19 2.57 -28.88
N ASP A 793 -26.28 1.89 -28.55
CA ASP A 793 -27.38 1.66 -29.46
C ASP A 793 -28.72 2.11 -28.85
N THR A 794 -29.53 2.79 -29.65
CA THR A 794 -30.91 3.14 -29.30
C THR A 794 -31.81 2.61 -30.38
N TYR A 795 -32.47 1.49 -30.08
CA TYR A 795 -33.30 0.77 -31.02
C TYR A 795 -34.78 1.03 -30.73
N TYR A 796 -35.56 1.30 -31.79
CA TYR A 796 -37.01 1.46 -31.71
C TYR A 796 -37.69 0.24 -32.31
N ASP A 797 -38.60 -0.37 -31.55
CA ASP A 797 -39.39 -1.52 -32.03
C ASP A 797 -40.90 -1.26 -31.78
N SER A 798 -41.73 -1.86 -32.61
CA SER A 798 -43.20 -1.81 -32.52
C SER A 798 -43.76 -3.22 -32.33
N VAL A 799 -43.23 -3.91 -31.32
CA VAL A 799 -43.63 -5.27 -30.95
C VAL A 799 -44.65 -5.25 -29.82
N ASN A 800 -45.61 -6.17 -29.89
CA ASN A 800 -46.76 -6.23 -28.98
C ASN A 800 -46.46 -7.01 -27.69
N SER A 801 -45.27 -7.63 -27.56
CA SER A 801 -44.88 -8.41 -26.38
C SER A 801 -43.39 -8.26 -26.00
N VAL A 802 -43.06 -8.48 -24.71
CA VAL A 802 -41.68 -8.47 -24.19
C VAL A 802 -40.82 -9.59 -24.81
N VAL A 803 -41.43 -10.76 -25.08
CA VAL A 803 -40.74 -11.92 -25.66
C VAL A 803 -40.30 -11.65 -27.11
N GLU A 804 -41.13 -10.97 -27.90
CA GLU A 804 -40.77 -10.55 -29.26
C GLU A 804 -39.67 -9.49 -29.26
N ALA A 805 -39.72 -8.54 -28.33
CA ALA A 805 -38.68 -7.52 -28.15
C ALA A 805 -37.32 -8.16 -27.83
N ALA A 806 -37.30 -9.16 -26.95
CA ALA A 806 -36.12 -9.95 -26.61
C ALA A 806 -35.53 -10.71 -27.81
N ALA A 807 -36.39 -11.33 -28.64
CA ALA A 807 -35.95 -12.05 -29.84
C ALA A 807 -35.42 -11.09 -30.92
N SER A 808 -36.04 -9.92 -31.07
CA SER A 808 -35.62 -8.84 -31.96
C SER A 808 -34.23 -8.30 -31.58
N ALA A 809 -34.02 -8.00 -30.29
CA ALA A 809 -32.73 -7.59 -29.75
C ALA A 809 -31.63 -8.64 -29.97
N ARG A 810 -31.95 -9.94 -29.85
CA ARG A 810 -30.99 -11.03 -30.08
C ARG A 810 -30.57 -11.13 -31.56
N ARG A 811 -31.51 -11.01 -32.51
CA ARG A 811 -31.20 -10.97 -33.95
C ARG A 811 -30.34 -9.76 -34.32
N HIS A 812 -30.65 -8.61 -33.72
CA HIS A 812 -29.88 -7.39 -33.92
C HIS A 812 -28.44 -7.53 -33.40
N TRP A 813 -28.26 -8.11 -32.21
CA TRP A 813 -26.94 -8.44 -31.67
C TRP A 813 -26.13 -9.36 -32.59
N ASP A 814 -26.74 -10.45 -33.07
CA ASP A 814 -26.07 -11.36 -34.00
C ASP A 814 -25.65 -10.62 -35.29
N HIS A 815 -26.48 -9.68 -35.77
CA HIS A 815 -26.15 -8.84 -36.93
C HIS A 815 -24.98 -7.89 -36.65
N VAL A 816 -24.93 -7.27 -35.46
CA VAL A 816 -23.81 -6.45 -35.00
C VAL A 816 -22.51 -7.26 -34.94
N VAL A 817 -22.53 -8.43 -34.31
CA VAL A 817 -21.34 -9.30 -34.18
C VAL A 817 -20.85 -9.74 -35.56
N ASN A 818 -21.74 -10.12 -36.47
CA ASN A 818 -21.35 -10.47 -37.84
C ASN A 818 -20.69 -9.29 -38.58
N LYS A 819 -21.22 -8.08 -38.40
CA LYS A 819 -20.60 -6.86 -38.96
C LYS A 819 -19.25 -6.55 -38.32
N MET A 820 -19.08 -6.77 -37.02
CA MET A 820 -17.80 -6.65 -36.34
C MET A 820 -16.77 -7.64 -36.90
N CYS A 821 -17.12 -8.92 -37.04
CA CYS A 821 -16.23 -9.94 -37.61
C CYS A 821 -15.74 -9.54 -39.01
N LEU A 822 -16.62 -9.06 -39.88
CA LEU A 822 -16.26 -8.56 -41.22
C LEU A 822 -15.35 -7.33 -41.13
N SER A 823 -15.62 -6.41 -40.20
CA SER A 823 -14.81 -5.21 -40.04
C SER A 823 -13.42 -5.48 -39.45
N PHE A 824 -13.25 -6.58 -38.71
CA PHE A 824 -12.00 -6.94 -38.02
C PHE A 824 -11.01 -7.71 -38.88
N GLU A 825 -11.39 -8.12 -40.09
CA GLU A 825 -10.52 -8.85 -41.03
C GLU A 825 -9.11 -8.21 -41.19
N PRO A 826 -8.94 -6.87 -41.23
CA PRO A 826 -7.62 -6.26 -41.33
C PRO A 826 -6.76 -6.37 -40.05
N LEU A 827 -7.32 -6.69 -38.88
CA LEU A 827 -6.70 -6.57 -37.55
C LEU A 827 -5.93 -7.84 -37.11
N HIS A 828 -5.00 -8.29 -37.95
CA HIS A 828 -4.25 -9.53 -37.74
C HIS A 828 -3.31 -9.54 -36.51
N GLY A 829 -2.90 -8.38 -35.97
CA GLY A 829 -2.06 -8.25 -34.77
C GLY A 829 -2.81 -8.14 -33.44
N LEU A 830 -4.14 -8.18 -33.44
CA LEU A 830 -4.95 -7.91 -32.24
C LEU A 830 -4.92 -9.09 -31.25
N THR A 831 -4.48 -8.85 -30.02
CA THR A 831 -4.37 -9.86 -28.95
C THR A 831 -5.43 -9.70 -27.87
N HIS A 832 -5.88 -8.48 -27.60
CA HIS A 832 -6.87 -8.17 -26.56
C HIS A 832 -8.06 -7.39 -27.13
N LEU A 833 -9.26 -7.92 -26.93
CA LEU A 833 -10.51 -7.30 -27.37
C LEU A 833 -11.48 -7.15 -26.21
N ARG A 834 -11.93 -5.91 -25.94
CA ARG A 834 -13.04 -5.62 -25.04
C ARG A 834 -14.19 -5.01 -25.83
N VAL A 835 -15.39 -5.54 -25.70
CA VAL A 835 -16.61 -5.00 -26.31
C VAL A 835 -17.63 -4.77 -25.22
N VAL A 836 -18.05 -3.52 -25.06
CA VAL A 836 -19.09 -3.08 -24.14
C VAL A 836 -20.28 -2.61 -24.96
N PHE A 837 -21.39 -3.32 -24.87
CA PHE A 837 -22.61 -3.04 -25.62
C PHE A 837 -23.65 -2.42 -24.70
N HIS A 838 -23.95 -1.14 -24.90
CA HIS A 838 -24.99 -0.41 -24.19
C HIS A 838 -26.22 -0.24 -25.10
N CYS A 839 -27.33 -0.87 -24.74
CA CYS A 839 -28.55 -0.88 -25.55
C CYS A 839 -29.74 -0.25 -24.83
N VAL A 840 -30.38 0.72 -25.47
CA VAL A 840 -31.64 1.33 -25.03
C VAL A 840 -32.76 0.88 -25.96
N HIS A 841 -33.64 0.01 -25.47
CA HIS A 841 -34.80 -0.44 -26.24
C HIS A 841 -36.01 0.45 -25.95
N ARG A 842 -36.54 1.12 -26.98
CA ARG A 842 -37.74 1.97 -26.87
C ARG A 842 -38.91 1.34 -27.62
N ASN A 843 -39.94 0.92 -26.90
CA ASN A 843 -41.15 0.34 -27.51
C ASN A 843 -42.29 1.39 -27.59
N ARG A 844 -43.01 1.42 -28.72
CA ARG A 844 -44.17 2.29 -28.98
C ARG A 844 -45.54 1.66 -28.68
N GLY A 845 -45.60 0.35 -28.37
CA GLY A 845 -46.84 -0.44 -28.45
C GLY A 845 -47.46 -0.94 -27.13
N PHE A 846 -46.90 -0.63 -25.95
CA PHE A 846 -47.49 -1.14 -24.70
C PHE A 846 -48.78 -0.39 -24.32
N SER A 847 -49.92 -1.05 -24.53
CA SER A 847 -51.15 -0.77 -23.80
C SER A 847 -50.90 -1.01 -22.30
N ARG A 848 -51.38 -0.09 -21.46
CA ARG A 848 -51.32 -0.16 -19.99
C ARG A 848 -51.72 -1.57 -19.50
N PRO A 849 -50.93 -2.28 -18.67
CA PRO A 849 -51.42 -3.50 -18.05
C PRO A 849 -52.53 -3.11 -17.05
N ASP A 850 -53.70 -3.71 -17.21
CA ASP A 850 -54.80 -3.57 -16.26
C ASP A 850 -54.37 -4.03 -14.87
N ALA A 851 -54.87 -3.35 -13.83
CA ALA A 851 -54.49 -3.50 -12.43
C ALA A 851 -54.88 -4.86 -11.79
N ALA A 852 -55.14 -5.90 -12.60
CA ALA A 852 -55.56 -7.23 -12.17
C ALA A 852 -54.72 -8.30 -12.89
N GLY A 853 -53.49 -8.48 -12.44
CA GLY A 853 -52.57 -9.47 -13.01
C GLY A 853 -51.19 -9.42 -12.36
N LYS A 854 -51.13 -9.69 -11.04
CA LYS A 854 -49.89 -10.10 -10.38
C LYS A 854 -49.60 -11.56 -10.76
N ASP A 855 -49.29 -11.81 -12.03
CA ASP A 855 -48.70 -13.07 -12.45
C ASP A 855 -47.28 -12.79 -12.91
N ASN A 856 -46.36 -13.37 -12.15
CA ASN A 856 -44.94 -13.58 -12.42
C ASN A 856 -44.50 -13.25 -13.86
N CYS A 857 -44.02 -12.03 -14.09
CA CYS A 857 -42.96 -11.84 -15.07
C CYS A 857 -41.71 -12.47 -14.45
N PRO A 858 -41.13 -13.55 -15.02
CA PRO A 858 -39.92 -14.15 -14.45
C PRO A 858 -38.75 -13.19 -14.71
N CYS A 859 -38.52 -12.26 -13.79
CA CYS A 859 -37.43 -11.28 -13.82
C CYS A 859 -36.05 -11.89 -13.53
N THR A 860 -35.79 -13.13 -13.96
CA THR A 860 -34.57 -13.89 -13.69
C THR A 860 -34.01 -14.58 -14.93
N HIS A 861 -34.12 -13.96 -16.10
CA HIS A 861 -33.34 -14.39 -17.26
C HIS A 861 -32.27 -13.35 -17.56
N LYS A 862 -31.00 -13.77 -17.41
CA LYS A 862 -29.83 -13.16 -18.05
C LYS A 862 -30.26 -12.53 -19.37
N GLY A 863 -30.10 -11.22 -19.51
CA GLY A 863 -30.72 -10.43 -20.58
C GLY A 863 -30.64 -11.13 -21.95
N PRO A 864 -31.65 -10.99 -22.81
CA PRO A 864 -31.84 -11.83 -24.00
C PRO A 864 -30.66 -11.83 -24.99
N ILE A 865 -29.75 -10.88 -24.85
CA ILE A 865 -28.55 -10.69 -25.67
C ILE A 865 -27.45 -11.74 -25.38
N PHE A 866 -27.40 -12.35 -24.18
CA PHE A 866 -26.25 -13.18 -23.77
C PHE A 866 -26.47 -14.70 -23.65
N ALA A 867 -27.64 -15.22 -24.03
CA ALA A 867 -27.76 -16.67 -24.25
C ALA A 867 -26.73 -17.21 -25.29
N SER A 868 -26.15 -16.33 -26.12
CA SER A 868 -25.18 -16.64 -27.16
C SER A 868 -23.79 -15.99 -26.96
N ALA A 869 -23.46 -15.47 -25.77
CA ALA A 869 -22.18 -14.77 -25.50
C ALA A 869 -20.95 -15.55 -25.97
N LYS A 870 -20.91 -16.83 -25.59
CA LYS A 870 -19.83 -17.77 -25.95
C LYS A 870 -19.77 -17.98 -27.46
N LYS A 871 -20.91 -18.03 -28.15
CA LYS A 871 -20.98 -18.13 -29.62
C LYS A 871 -20.40 -16.88 -30.27
N SER A 872 -20.74 -15.68 -29.79
CA SER A 872 -20.17 -14.43 -30.27
C SER A 872 -18.66 -14.38 -30.04
N ALA A 873 -18.19 -14.79 -28.85
CA ALA A 873 -16.76 -14.86 -28.55
C ALA A 873 -16.01 -15.85 -29.46
N VAL A 874 -16.61 -17.00 -29.81
CA VAL A 874 -16.05 -17.95 -30.79
C VAL A 874 -15.98 -17.31 -32.18
N SER A 875 -17.05 -16.66 -32.65
CA SER A 875 -17.06 -15.97 -33.95
C SER A 875 -15.98 -14.88 -34.03
N LEU A 876 -15.78 -14.12 -32.96
CA LEU A 876 -14.72 -13.12 -32.86
C LEU A 876 -13.33 -13.75 -32.85
N ALA A 877 -13.12 -14.83 -32.10
CA ALA A 877 -11.84 -15.56 -32.06
C ALA A 877 -11.50 -16.25 -33.39
N CYS A 878 -12.51 -16.67 -34.16
CA CYS A 878 -12.32 -17.19 -35.52
C CYS A 878 -11.92 -16.06 -36.50
N ALA A 879 -12.52 -14.88 -36.38
CA ALA A 879 -12.20 -13.73 -37.22
C ALA A 879 -10.81 -13.11 -36.93
N LEU A 880 -10.27 -13.33 -35.72
CA LEU A 880 -9.03 -12.72 -35.24
C LEU A 880 -7.99 -13.78 -34.85
N PRO A 881 -7.06 -14.12 -35.76
CA PRO A 881 -6.10 -15.20 -35.53
C PRO A 881 -5.09 -14.99 -34.39
N SER A 882 -4.89 -13.76 -33.91
CA SER A 882 -3.92 -13.47 -32.85
C SER A 882 -4.57 -13.21 -31.48
N LEU A 883 -5.89 -13.37 -31.39
CA LEU A 883 -6.66 -13.02 -30.21
C LEU A 883 -6.37 -13.98 -29.05
N GLU A 884 -5.94 -13.43 -27.92
CA GLU A 884 -5.65 -14.16 -26.68
C GLU A 884 -6.75 -13.97 -25.64
N TYR A 885 -7.37 -12.78 -25.58
CA TYR A 885 -8.39 -12.45 -24.60
C TYR A 885 -9.58 -11.70 -25.21
N VAL A 886 -10.79 -12.10 -24.80
CA VAL A 886 -12.05 -11.47 -25.20
C VAL A 886 -12.90 -11.17 -23.99
N PHE A 887 -13.29 -9.90 -23.86
CA PHE A 887 -14.17 -9.41 -22.79
C PHE A 887 -15.44 -8.88 -23.42
N LEU A 888 -16.60 -9.44 -23.05
CA LEU A 888 -17.89 -8.99 -23.53
C LEU A 888 -18.73 -8.51 -22.34
N THR A 889 -19.10 -7.24 -22.37
CA THR A 889 -20.03 -6.64 -21.42
C THR A 889 -21.26 -6.19 -22.19
N ALA A 890 -22.46 -6.51 -21.72
CA ALA A 890 -23.69 -5.96 -22.28
C ALA A 890 -24.61 -5.45 -21.17
N ILE A 891 -25.08 -4.25 -21.40
CA ILE A 891 -25.92 -3.49 -20.50
C ILE A 891 -27.08 -2.98 -21.33
N GLY A 892 -28.29 -3.06 -20.80
CA GLY A 892 -29.39 -2.40 -21.45
C GLY A 892 -30.62 -2.28 -20.59
N HIS A 893 -31.57 -1.53 -21.11
CA HIS A 893 -32.82 -1.23 -20.43
C HIS A 893 -33.98 -1.04 -21.42
N LEU A 894 -35.16 -1.41 -20.96
CA LEU A 894 -36.42 -1.32 -21.71
C LEU A 894 -37.24 -0.10 -21.26
N LYS A 895 -37.54 0.80 -22.19
CA LYS A 895 -38.34 2.03 -21.98
C LYS A 895 -39.60 2.04 -22.85
N ASN A 896 -40.74 2.43 -22.29
CA ASN A 896 -41.96 2.73 -23.05
C ASN A 896 -41.91 4.19 -23.55
N SER A 897 -42.31 4.43 -24.80
CA SER A 897 -42.24 5.75 -25.42
C SER A 897 -43.49 6.62 -25.24
N VAL A 898 -44.61 6.07 -24.74
CA VAL A 898 -45.94 6.71 -24.94
C VAL A 898 -46.43 7.56 -23.76
N ASP A 899 -45.98 7.35 -22.52
CA ASP A 899 -46.32 8.24 -21.40
C ASP A 899 -45.28 8.12 -20.28
N ARG A 900 -44.73 9.26 -19.81
CA ARG A 900 -43.63 9.41 -18.81
C ARG A 900 -42.66 8.21 -18.74
N PRO A 901 -41.42 8.31 -19.23
CA PRO A 901 -40.53 7.16 -19.41
C PRO A 901 -40.30 6.39 -18.09
N GLN A 902 -41.10 5.36 -17.84
CA GLN A 902 -40.86 4.38 -16.80
C GLN A 902 -39.95 3.30 -17.39
N GLU A 903 -38.92 2.94 -16.63
CA GLU A 903 -38.01 1.84 -16.95
C GLU A 903 -38.65 0.53 -16.48
N TYR A 904 -38.83 -0.42 -17.41
CA TYR A 904 -39.54 -1.67 -17.14
C TYR A 904 -38.59 -2.82 -16.80
N GLU A 905 -37.40 -2.83 -17.39
CA GLU A 905 -36.42 -3.89 -17.21
C GLU A 905 -35.01 -3.36 -17.43
N ARG A 906 -34.04 -3.89 -16.67
CA ARG A 906 -32.63 -3.58 -16.77
C ARG A 906 -31.81 -4.86 -16.67
N TRP A 907 -30.81 -5.01 -17.53
CA TRP A 907 -29.87 -6.14 -17.48
C TRP A 907 -28.42 -5.65 -17.51
N HIS A 908 -27.56 -6.37 -16.79
CA HIS A 908 -26.12 -6.24 -16.81
C HIS A 908 -25.51 -7.64 -16.83
N SER A 909 -24.58 -7.88 -17.72
CA SER A 909 -23.85 -9.13 -17.80
C SER A 909 -22.45 -8.86 -18.34
N GLU A 910 -21.46 -9.48 -17.71
CA GLU A 910 -20.06 -9.43 -18.07
C GLU A 910 -19.53 -10.85 -18.14
N GLN A 911 -18.82 -11.18 -19.21
CA GLN A 911 -18.15 -12.46 -19.36
C GLN A 911 -16.82 -12.26 -20.09
N ALA A 912 -15.83 -13.05 -19.71
CA ALA A 912 -14.48 -12.95 -20.22
C ALA A 912 -13.91 -14.33 -20.52
N TRP A 913 -13.14 -14.43 -21.61
CA TRP A 913 -12.51 -15.67 -22.02
C TRP A 913 -11.05 -15.47 -22.41
N ARG A 914 -10.22 -16.46 -22.06
CA ARG A 914 -8.92 -16.69 -22.69
C ARG A 914 -9.09 -17.64 -23.87
N VAL A 915 -8.51 -17.29 -25.00
CA VAL A 915 -8.50 -18.10 -26.22
C VAL A 915 -7.29 -19.03 -26.19
N ALA A 916 -7.54 -20.33 -26.14
CA ALA A 916 -6.53 -21.38 -26.26
C ALA A 916 -6.60 -22.01 -27.67
N ARG A 917 -5.44 -22.33 -28.24
CA ARG A 917 -5.33 -23.01 -29.54
C ARG A 917 -4.63 -24.35 -29.35
N GLU A 918 -5.31 -25.43 -29.66
CA GLU A 918 -4.68 -26.75 -29.72
C GLU A 918 -4.00 -26.94 -31.07
N THR A 919 -2.75 -27.40 -31.05
CA THR A 919 -1.98 -27.71 -32.26
C THR A 919 -2.51 -28.99 -32.91
N LYS A 920 -3.37 -28.87 -33.92
CA LYS A 920 -3.08 -29.29 -35.31
C LYS A 920 -4.29 -29.21 -36.24
N ASP A 921 -5.54 -29.25 -35.78
CA ASP A 921 -6.74 -29.07 -36.64
C ASP A 921 -8.01 -28.60 -35.86
N GLY A 922 -7.86 -28.05 -34.64
CA GLY A 922 -8.99 -27.63 -33.79
C GLY A 922 -9.23 -26.11 -33.80
N GLY A 923 -10.49 -25.68 -33.93
CA GLY A 923 -10.89 -24.27 -33.80
C GLY A 923 -10.59 -23.67 -32.41
N PRO A 924 -10.80 -22.36 -32.21
CA PRO A 924 -10.45 -21.69 -30.95
C PRO A 924 -11.23 -22.27 -29.76
N VAL A 925 -10.50 -22.68 -28.71
CA VAL A 925 -11.08 -23.16 -27.45
C VAL A 925 -11.14 -21.99 -26.46
N LEU A 926 -12.31 -21.69 -25.93
CA LEU A 926 -12.50 -20.61 -24.95
C LEU A 926 -12.48 -21.15 -23.52
N VAL A 927 -11.58 -20.61 -22.71
CA VAL A 927 -11.52 -20.83 -21.26
C VAL A 927 -12.11 -19.62 -20.56
N GLU A 928 -13.23 -19.79 -19.86
CA GLU A 928 -13.90 -18.70 -19.13
C GLU A 928 -13.02 -18.23 -17.97
N LEU A 929 -12.90 -16.92 -17.81
CA LEU A 929 -12.12 -16.26 -16.76
C LEU A 929 -13.05 -15.87 -15.61
N HIS A 930 -12.55 -16.00 -14.38
CA HIS A 930 -13.22 -15.47 -13.21
C HIS A 930 -13.20 -13.94 -13.22
N ASP A 931 -14.27 -13.29 -12.75
CA ASP A 931 -14.48 -11.83 -12.84
C ASP A 931 -13.28 -11.03 -12.29
N GLU A 932 -12.73 -11.41 -11.15
CA GLU A 932 -11.55 -10.75 -10.56
C GLU A 932 -10.29 -10.82 -11.45
N VAL A 933 -10.10 -11.95 -12.15
CA VAL A 933 -9.00 -12.14 -13.09
C VAL A 933 -9.23 -11.28 -14.33
N ALA A 934 -10.47 -11.23 -14.82
CA ALA A 934 -10.86 -10.40 -15.95
C ALA A 934 -10.64 -8.91 -15.67
N GLU A 935 -11.09 -8.40 -14.52
CA GLU A 935 -10.84 -7.02 -14.09
C GLU A 935 -9.34 -6.70 -13.99
N THR A 936 -8.55 -7.66 -13.48
CA THR A 936 -7.11 -7.48 -13.33
C THR A 936 -6.43 -7.35 -14.69
N ILE A 937 -6.80 -8.20 -15.67
CA ILE A 937 -6.28 -8.13 -17.03
C ILE A 937 -6.71 -6.82 -17.71
N ILE A 938 -8.00 -6.46 -17.60
CA ILE A 938 -8.54 -5.21 -18.16
C ILE A 938 -7.74 -4.00 -17.66
N ARG A 939 -7.43 -3.93 -16.35
CA ARG A 939 -6.65 -2.83 -15.76
C ARG A 939 -5.18 -2.85 -16.17
N LYS A 940 -4.55 -4.02 -16.18
CA LYS A 940 -3.11 -4.17 -16.47
C LYS A 940 -2.79 -3.90 -17.94
N GLU A 941 -3.68 -4.34 -18.83
CA GLU A 941 -3.53 -4.21 -20.28
C GLU A 941 -4.16 -2.92 -20.84
N GLU A 942 -4.63 -2.03 -19.96
CA GLU A 942 -5.22 -0.73 -20.29
C GLU A 942 -6.41 -0.82 -21.26
N LEU A 943 -7.28 -1.84 -21.11
CA LEU A 943 -8.56 -1.97 -21.82
C LEU A 943 -9.64 -1.09 -21.17
N VAL A 944 -9.29 0.15 -20.85
CA VAL A 944 -10.10 1.10 -20.09
C VAL A 944 -11.08 1.85 -20.99
N LEU A 945 -12.20 2.27 -20.42
CA LEU A 945 -13.19 3.09 -21.09
C LEU A 945 -12.92 4.58 -20.85
N SER A 946 -13.39 5.44 -21.74
CA SER A 946 -13.34 6.88 -21.54
C SER A 946 -14.12 7.28 -20.28
N LYS A 947 -13.74 8.41 -19.66
CA LYS A 947 -14.49 8.96 -18.50
C LYS A 947 -15.96 9.21 -18.84
N ALA A 948 -16.28 9.53 -20.10
CA ALA A 948 -17.64 9.76 -20.55
C ALA A 948 -18.43 8.44 -20.67
N ASP A 949 -17.80 7.38 -21.17
CA ASP A 949 -18.41 6.06 -21.28
C ASP A 949 -18.57 5.42 -19.89
N GLU A 950 -17.57 5.55 -18.99
CA GLU A 950 -17.70 5.15 -17.57
C GLU A 950 -18.80 5.95 -16.84
N ALA A 951 -18.92 7.26 -17.10
CA ALA A 951 -20.01 8.07 -16.56
C ALA A 951 -21.38 7.63 -17.09
N THR A 952 -21.42 7.16 -18.34
CA THR A 952 -22.63 6.59 -18.94
C THR A 952 -22.98 5.29 -18.23
N LEU A 953 -22.03 4.37 -18.05
CA LEU A 953 -22.22 3.12 -17.31
C LEU A 953 -22.67 3.32 -15.86
N SER A 954 -21.95 4.17 -15.10
CA SER A 954 -22.19 4.40 -13.67
C SER A 954 -23.51 5.10 -13.35
N ARG A 955 -24.01 5.96 -14.25
CA ARG A 955 -25.36 6.54 -14.13
C ARG A 955 -26.45 5.50 -14.15
N TYR A 956 -26.18 4.37 -14.77
CA TYR A 956 -27.15 3.30 -14.86
C TYR A 956 -26.89 2.25 -13.80
N GLU A 957 -25.65 1.99 -13.35
CA GLU A 957 -25.32 1.02 -12.28
C GLU A 957 -26.00 1.21 -10.92
N GLY A 958 -26.20 2.45 -10.48
CA GLY A 958 -26.91 2.78 -9.23
C GLY A 958 -28.42 2.81 -9.38
#